data_AF-A0ABD1NGG1-F1
#
_entry.id   AF-A0ABD1NGG1-F1
#
_cell.length_a   1.000
_cell.length_b   1.000
_cell.length_c   1.000
_cell.angle_alpha   90.00
_cell.angle_beta   90.00
_cell.angle_gamma   90.00
#
_symmetry.space_group_name_H-M   'P 1'
#
loop_
_entity.id
_entity.type
_entity.pdbx_description
1 polymer ?
#
loop_
_entity_poly.entity_id
_entity_poly.type
_entity_poly.pdbx_seq_one_letter_code
_entity_poly.pdbx_strand_id
1 'polypeptide(L)'
;MKMKGVTGNWLSMNLLILNMSIVFCHNHINFGEQPLAKIVIHKTVLALHTSASIAALPFLLGTKGDDTDWVTVELESPHPSSDDWVGVFSPANFNSSTCPYTGGVGWQDEPYICTSPIKYKFANHSNPKYTKTGKTTLQFQLINQRADFSFALFSGGLSNPRLVAVSNSVSFVNPKAPVYPRLALGKSWDEMTVTWTSGYDIDEAVPFVEWGPKGGKQTRTPAGTLTFNRNSMCGEPARTVGWRDPGFIHTSFLKELWPNFRYTYRLGHMLSDGSYIWSKKYSFKASPYPGQNSLQRVIIFGDMGKAERDDSNEYADYQPGSLNTTDQLVKDLDNYDIVFHIGDMPYANGYISQWDQFTAQVQEISSTVPYMIASGNHERDWPNTGSFFDTPDSGGECGVPAETMYYVPAENRAKFWYKADYGLFRFCIADSEHDWREGSEQYKFIEHCLATVDRKHQPWLIFSAHRPLGYSSNAWYGMEGSFEEPMGRESLQKLWQKYKVDIAFYGHVHNYERICPIYQNQCVNSEKHEYSGTVNGTIHVVVGGGGSHLSDFTSAPPVWSLYRDRDYGFGKLIAFNHSYLLFEYKKSSDGKVYDSFTISRDYRDVLACVHDGFAALGCAPLSSLLQTNSPPSRTAYSDGWGYLQRYSDAQVSVCWIERGRLWDKTYLSLAVYDVFIVPEWDPPGFISLQPVSPARQECQAEGRGVTGVLGSALVLGSAPREGVPGVLGLAGVSHRGRVYLGSSARQECRADGGCTWGRVPGVLGSTGVPSRGRVYLGSSARQGYRAEGGCIWGHRLGRGVSSRDGVSWVPRLDEGAELRER
;
A
#
# COMPACT_ATOMS: atom_id res chain seq x y z
N MET A 1 -55.69 -38.48 11.41
CA MET A 1 -56.67 -39.59 11.38
C MET A 1 -56.00 -40.84 11.98
N LYS A 2 -56.78 -41.75 12.60
CA LYS A 2 -56.37 -42.99 13.32
C LYS A 2 -54.96 -43.61 13.09
N MET A 3 -54.29 -43.92 14.23
CA MET A 3 -53.67 -45.24 14.58
C MET A 3 -52.37 -45.68 13.85
N LYS A 4 -51.52 -46.60 14.36
CA LYS A 4 -51.59 -47.49 15.56
C LYS A 4 -50.18 -47.97 16.02
N GLY A 5 -49.98 -48.11 17.34
CA GLY A 5 -49.28 -49.25 17.98
C GLY A 5 -47.74 -49.32 17.97
N VAL A 6 -47.09 -50.15 18.81
CA VAL A 6 -47.58 -51.01 19.92
C VAL A 6 -46.40 -51.33 20.89
N THR A 7 -46.63 -51.24 22.22
CA THR A 7 -45.87 -51.78 23.40
C THR A 7 -44.31 -51.78 23.44
N GLY A 8 -43.61 -51.61 24.56
CA GLY A 8 -43.93 -51.62 26.01
C GLY A 8 -42.66 -52.10 26.79
N ASN A 9 -42.59 -52.31 28.13
CA ASN A 9 -43.40 -51.96 29.32
C ASN A 9 -42.55 -52.30 30.60
N TRP A 10 -43.05 -52.03 31.82
CA TRP A 10 -42.46 -52.31 33.16
C TRP A 10 -41.41 -51.29 33.68
N LEU A 11 -41.55 -50.62 34.84
CA LEU A 11 -41.76 -51.00 36.28
C LEU A 11 -40.46 -51.51 36.99
N SER A 12 -40.08 -51.10 38.21
CA SER A 12 -40.56 -50.01 39.12
C SER A 12 -39.74 -49.86 40.43
N MET A 13 -39.63 -48.63 40.96
CA MET A 13 -39.60 -48.23 42.41
C MET A 13 -38.48 -48.66 43.40
N ASN A 14 -37.81 -47.64 43.99
CA ASN A 14 -37.57 -47.39 45.44
C ASN A 14 -36.69 -48.37 46.29
N LEU A 15 -35.89 -47.98 47.32
CA LEU A 15 -35.56 -46.69 47.96
C LEU A 15 -34.20 -46.78 48.75
N LEU A 16 -33.79 -45.67 49.41
CA LEU A 16 -32.86 -45.51 50.58
C LEU A 16 -31.36 -45.09 50.41
N ILE A 17 -31.12 -43.77 50.58
CA ILE A 17 -30.15 -43.09 51.48
C ILE A 17 -28.71 -43.65 51.64
N LEU A 18 -27.67 -42.93 51.13
CA LEU A 18 -26.76 -42.02 51.90
C LEU A 18 -25.54 -41.50 51.06
N ASN A 19 -25.14 -40.23 51.28
CA ASN A 19 -23.83 -39.59 51.02
C ASN A 19 -23.09 -39.62 49.65
N MET A 20 -22.77 -38.41 49.17
CA MET A 20 -21.54 -37.97 48.48
C MET A 20 -20.72 -38.98 47.65
N SER A 21 -20.79 -38.90 46.30
CA SER A 21 -19.75 -38.20 45.51
C SER A 21 -19.88 -38.39 43.98
N ILE A 22 -19.91 -37.25 43.24
CA ILE A 22 -19.09 -36.97 42.03
C ILE A 22 -19.35 -37.72 40.69
N VAL A 23 -19.20 -36.96 39.59
CA VAL A 23 -19.01 -37.35 38.15
C VAL A 23 -20.25 -37.71 37.29
N PHE A 24 -20.49 -36.82 36.30
CA PHE A 24 -21.00 -36.97 34.91
C PHE A 24 -21.93 -38.16 34.55
N CYS A 25 -23.04 -37.99 33.83
CA CYS A 25 -23.34 -37.00 32.78
C CYS A 25 -24.84 -36.68 32.69
N HIS A 26 -25.22 -35.54 32.09
CA HIS A 26 -26.62 -35.28 31.73
C HIS A 26 -26.80 -34.58 30.38
N ASN A 27 -27.69 -35.17 29.59
CA ASN A 27 -28.20 -34.79 28.27
C ASN A 27 -28.21 -33.28 27.96
N HIS A 28 -27.50 -32.89 26.90
CA HIS A 28 -27.88 -31.72 26.10
C HIS A 28 -29.00 -32.12 25.12
N ILE A 29 -30.06 -31.32 25.06
CA ILE A 29 -30.58 -30.72 23.81
C ILE A 29 -31.55 -29.57 24.17
N ASN A 30 -31.17 -28.38 23.70
CA ASN A 30 -31.94 -27.17 23.41
C ASN A 30 -33.28 -26.90 24.13
N PHE A 31 -33.27 -25.87 24.98
CA PHE A 31 -34.06 -24.65 24.78
C PHE A 31 -33.29 -23.45 25.35
N GLY A 32 -33.21 -22.33 24.61
CA GLY A 32 -32.63 -21.10 25.16
C GLY A 32 -31.86 -20.20 24.17
N GLU A 33 -32.52 -19.64 23.17
CA GLU A 33 -32.07 -18.34 22.64
C GLU A 33 -32.48 -17.24 23.63
N GLN A 34 -31.52 -16.42 24.07
CA GLN A 34 -31.73 -15.29 24.98
C GLN A 34 -31.00 -14.06 24.42
N PRO A 35 -31.66 -13.22 23.60
CA PRO A 35 -31.04 -12.09 22.92
C PRO A 35 -30.91 -10.85 23.83
N LEU A 36 -30.40 -11.00 25.05
CA LEU A 36 -30.19 -9.89 26.00
C LEU A 36 -28.86 -9.99 26.75
N ALA A 37 -27.99 -9.01 26.47
CA ALA A 37 -26.89 -8.48 27.29
C ALA A 37 -26.08 -9.46 28.18
N LYS A 38 -24.86 -9.79 27.71
CA LYS A 38 -23.72 -9.81 28.63
C LYS A 38 -23.53 -8.40 29.18
N ILE A 39 -23.93 -8.15 30.43
CA ILE A 39 -23.67 -6.86 31.08
C ILE A 39 -22.17 -6.79 31.41
N VAL A 40 -21.40 -6.12 30.55
CA VAL A 40 -20.02 -5.74 30.86
C VAL A 40 -20.07 -4.67 31.94
N ILE A 41 -19.62 -5.01 33.15
CA ILE A 41 -19.59 -4.07 34.28
C ILE A 41 -18.39 -3.15 34.11
N HIS A 42 -18.59 -2.10 33.31
CA HIS A 42 -17.62 -1.02 33.12
C HIS A 42 -17.32 -0.33 34.46
N LYS A 43 -16.12 -0.54 34.98
CA LYS A 43 -15.66 0.11 36.21
C LYS A 43 -15.05 1.46 35.84
N THR A 44 -15.67 2.55 36.28
CA THR A 44 -15.12 3.90 36.10
C THR A 44 -14.48 4.34 37.41
N VAL A 45 -13.14 4.32 37.48
CA VAL A 45 -12.41 4.84 38.64
C VAL A 45 -12.16 6.34 38.44
N LEU A 46 -13.21 7.14 38.66
CA LEU A 46 -13.07 8.59 38.70
C LEU A 46 -12.26 8.99 39.93
N ALA A 47 -11.14 9.68 39.70
CA ALA A 47 -10.30 10.32 40.70
C ALA A 47 -10.29 11.84 40.52
N LEU A 48 -11.39 12.39 39.98
CA LEU A 48 -11.55 13.80 39.66
C LEU A 48 -11.30 14.67 40.89
N HIS A 49 -10.23 15.47 40.84
CA HIS A 49 -9.77 16.25 41.98
C HIS A 49 -9.99 17.74 41.74
N THR A 50 -10.71 18.42 42.63
CA THR A 50 -11.12 19.83 42.43
C THR A 50 -9.96 20.84 42.39
N SER A 51 -8.79 20.44 42.87
CA SER A 51 -7.54 21.21 42.77
C SER A 51 -6.51 20.61 41.78
N ALA A 52 -6.92 19.64 40.95
CA ALA A 52 -6.17 19.28 39.76
C ALA A 52 -6.72 20.09 38.57
N SER A 53 -5.86 20.46 37.64
CA SER A 53 -6.26 21.20 36.44
C SER A 53 -5.43 20.80 35.23
N ILE A 54 -6.02 20.92 34.06
CA ILE A 54 -5.38 20.75 32.76
C ILE A 54 -6.05 21.70 31.77
N ALA A 55 -5.26 22.42 30.98
CA ALA A 55 -5.73 23.41 30.02
C ALA A 55 -4.93 23.30 28.72
N ALA A 56 -5.60 23.51 27.58
CA ALA A 56 -5.03 23.29 26.26
C ALA A 56 -5.16 24.55 25.39
N LEU A 57 -4.02 25.05 24.90
CA LEU A 57 -3.89 26.32 24.19
C LEU A 57 -3.03 26.17 22.92
N PRO A 58 -3.39 26.83 21.80
CA PRO A 58 -4.62 27.60 21.58
C PRO A 58 -5.85 26.69 21.43
N PHE A 59 -7.04 27.24 21.64
CA PHE A 59 -8.31 26.51 21.53
C PHE A 59 -8.81 26.30 20.08
N LEU A 60 -8.18 26.98 19.12
CA LEU A 60 -8.57 27.00 17.70
C LEU A 60 -7.32 26.85 16.81
N LEU A 61 -7.29 25.79 16.00
CA LEU A 61 -6.13 25.31 15.23
C LEU A 61 -6.29 25.52 13.72
N GLY A 62 -5.18 25.52 12.99
CA GLY A 62 -5.17 25.61 11.53
C GLY A 62 -5.68 26.96 11.01
N THR A 63 -5.47 28.04 11.78
CA THR A 63 -6.03 29.38 11.51
C THR A 63 -5.58 30.02 10.19
N LYS A 64 -4.55 29.47 9.53
CA LYS A 64 -4.06 29.88 8.20
C LYS A 64 -4.47 28.91 7.07
N GLY A 65 -5.27 27.88 7.40
CA GLY A 65 -5.57 26.76 6.50
C GLY A 65 -4.62 25.57 6.62
N ASP A 66 -3.81 25.52 7.69
CA ASP A 66 -2.91 24.41 7.98
C ASP A 66 -3.68 23.16 8.46
N ASP A 67 -3.22 21.99 8.03
CA ASP A 67 -3.75 20.66 8.34
C ASP A 67 -3.08 20.01 9.58
N THR A 68 -2.11 20.70 10.17
CA THR A 68 -1.36 20.31 11.36
C THR A 68 -1.05 21.56 12.19
N ASP A 69 -1.16 21.51 13.53
CA ASP A 69 -0.88 22.65 14.42
C ASP A 69 -0.35 22.19 15.80
N TRP A 70 0.24 23.09 16.58
CA TRP A 70 0.80 22.79 17.90
C TRP A 70 -0.12 23.24 19.04
N VAL A 71 -0.30 22.35 20.03
CA VAL A 71 -1.06 22.59 21.26
C VAL A 71 -0.14 22.46 22.48
N THR A 72 -0.05 23.54 23.24
CA THR A 72 0.54 23.58 24.58
C THR A 72 -0.50 23.12 25.59
N VAL A 73 -0.16 22.11 26.40
CA VAL A 73 -1.00 21.57 27.47
C VAL A 73 -0.34 21.84 28.81
N GLU A 74 -0.92 22.75 29.58
CA GLU A 74 -0.49 23.06 30.94
C GLU A 74 -1.33 22.25 31.94
N LEU A 75 -0.69 21.66 32.96
CA LEU A 75 -1.41 20.91 33.99
C LEU A 75 -0.79 21.03 35.38
N GLU A 76 -1.65 20.85 36.38
CA GLU A 76 -1.29 20.79 37.79
C GLU A 76 -2.02 19.62 38.47
N SER A 77 -1.25 18.72 39.09
CA SER A 77 -1.73 17.66 39.98
C SER A 77 -1.28 17.93 41.42
N PRO A 78 -2.19 17.88 42.41
CA PRO A 78 -1.85 18.00 43.83
C PRO A 78 -1.20 16.73 44.40
N HIS A 79 -1.32 15.60 43.70
CA HIS A 79 -0.78 14.29 44.09
C HIS A 79 -0.01 13.67 42.92
N PRO A 80 1.09 14.30 42.46
CA PRO A 80 1.78 13.89 41.24
C PRO A 80 2.56 12.58 41.42
N SER A 81 2.40 11.67 40.46
CA SER A 81 3.11 10.39 40.40
C SER A 81 4.01 10.27 39.16
N SER A 82 4.95 9.32 39.17
CA SER A 82 5.83 9.06 38.02
C SER A 82 5.13 8.35 36.85
N ASP A 83 3.95 7.78 37.11
CA ASP A 83 3.08 7.07 36.17
C ASP A 83 1.80 7.88 35.82
N ASP A 84 1.76 9.17 36.14
CA ASP A 84 0.73 10.08 35.64
C ASP A 84 0.96 10.37 34.16
N TRP A 85 -0.12 10.43 33.38
CA TRP A 85 -0.05 10.62 31.93
C TRP A 85 -1.23 11.44 31.38
N VAL A 86 -1.01 12.08 30.24
CA VAL A 86 -2.02 12.85 29.50
C VAL A 86 -2.36 12.12 28.21
N GLY A 87 -3.63 11.75 28.05
CA GLY A 87 -4.17 11.24 26.80
C GLY A 87 -4.81 12.34 25.97
N VAL A 88 -4.65 12.25 24.64
CA VAL A 88 -5.32 13.09 23.64
C VAL A 88 -6.52 12.31 23.09
N PHE A 89 -7.72 12.85 23.17
CA PHE A 89 -8.94 12.16 22.72
C PHE A 89 -9.66 12.97 21.65
N SER A 90 -10.05 12.32 20.54
CA SER A 90 -10.89 12.91 19.50
C SER A 90 -11.91 11.90 19.00
N PRO A 91 -13.24 12.12 19.17
CA PRO A 91 -13.89 13.35 19.65
C PRO A 91 -13.54 13.77 21.08
N ALA A 92 -13.75 15.05 21.41
CA ALA A 92 -13.45 15.59 22.74
C ALA A 92 -14.31 14.97 23.85
N ASN A 93 -15.50 14.47 23.52
CA ASN A 93 -16.37 13.72 24.43
C ASN A 93 -16.03 12.22 24.40
N PHE A 94 -15.15 11.78 25.30
CA PHE A 94 -14.62 10.42 25.37
C PHE A 94 -15.15 9.64 26.58
N ASN A 95 -15.24 8.31 26.47
CA ASN A 95 -15.64 7.45 27.58
C ASN A 95 -14.40 6.97 28.37
N SER A 96 -14.16 7.59 29.53
CA SER A 96 -13.03 7.26 30.42
C SER A 96 -13.21 5.99 31.27
N SER A 97 -14.27 5.21 31.08
CA SER A 97 -14.47 3.94 31.79
C SER A 97 -13.44 2.90 31.36
N THR A 98 -13.10 1.96 32.26
CA THR A 98 -12.27 0.82 31.88
C THR A 98 -13.07 -0.14 30.98
N CYS A 99 -12.52 -0.43 29.80
CA CYS A 99 -12.94 -1.52 28.93
C CYS A 99 -11.78 -2.52 28.88
N PRO A 100 -11.76 -3.52 29.79
CA PRO A 100 -10.71 -4.54 29.78
C PRO A 100 -10.97 -5.56 28.67
N TYR A 101 -9.89 -6.14 28.15
CA TYR A 101 -9.98 -7.20 27.14
C TYR A 101 -10.83 -8.38 27.65
N THR A 102 -11.74 -8.89 26.80
CA THR A 102 -12.72 -9.91 27.22
C THR A 102 -12.33 -11.36 26.92
N GLY A 103 -11.13 -11.58 26.36
CA GLY A 103 -10.64 -12.92 25.98
C GLY A 103 -11.24 -13.44 24.68
N GLY A 104 -11.37 -12.56 23.68
CA GLY A 104 -11.79 -12.91 22.32
C GLY A 104 -10.67 -13.51 21.47
N VAL A 105 -10.72 -13.22 20.16
CA VAL A 105 -9.81 -13.75 19.14
C VAL A 105 -8.62 -12.83 18.86
N GLY A 106 -8.76 -11.52 19.11
CA GLY A 106 -7.71 -10.53 18.88
C GLY A 106 -6.87 -10.28 20.12
N TRP A 107 -6.57 -9.00 20.34
CA TRP A 107 -6.03 -8.50 21.58
C TRP A 107 -6.60 -7.10 21.86
N GLN A 108 -6.16 -6.49 22.95
CA GLN A 108 -6.35 -5.08 23.22
C GLN A 108 -5.15 -4.62 24.05
N ASP A 109 -4.48 -3.57 23.59
CA ASP A 109 -3.31 -3.01 24.24
C ASP A 109 -3.68 -2.02 25.36
N GLU A 110 -2.72 -1.77 26.25
CA GLU A 110 -2.84 -0.72 27.27
C GLU A 110 -2.71 0.69 26.63
N PRO A 111 -3.49 1.69 27.07
CA PRO A 111 -4.42 1.67 28.20
C PRO A 111 -5.82 1.12 27.87
N TYR A 112 -6.40 0.37 28.82
CA TYR A 112 -7.71 -0.30 28.70
C TYR A 112 -8.93 0.64 28.85
N ILE A 113 -9.05 1.66 28.00
CA ILE A 113 -10.11 2.69 28.09
C ILE A 113 -11.19 2.47 27.00
N CYS A 114 -12.46 2.71 27.33
CA CYS A 114 -13.59 2.50 26.42
C CYS A 114 -13.67 3.46 25.22
N THR A 115 -12.88 4.53 25.22
CA THR A 115 -12.51 5.29 24.02
C THR A 115 -11.00 5.36 24.01
N SER A 116 -10.37 4.75 23.01
CA SER A 116 -8.92 4.84 22.83
C SER A 116 -8.48 6.30 22.64
N PRO A 117 -7.46 6.79 23.36
CA PRO A 117 -6.79 8.02 23.00
C PRO A 117 -6.17 7.90 21.60
N ILE A 118 -6.06 9.01 20.89
CA ILE A 118 -5.30 9.15 19.64
C ILE A 118 -3.83 8.87 19.90
N LYS A 119 -3.30 9.49 20.98
CA LYS A 119 -1.93 9.36 21.48
C LYS A 119 -1.84 9.90 22.91
N TYR A 120 -0.71 9.71 23.58
CA TYR A 120 -0.49 10.12 24.96
C TYR A 120 0.97 10.49 25.27
N LYS A 121 1.21 11.05 26.46
CA LYS A 121 2.55 11.32 27.04
C LYS A 121 2.51 11.19 28.56
N PHE A 122 3.58 10.73 29.20
CA PHE A 122 3.73 10.82 30.65
C PHE A 122 3.93 12.28 31.09
N ALA A 123 3.35 12.68 32.22
CA ALA A 123 3.38 14.07 32.71
C ALA A 123 4.80 14.55 33.05
N ASN A 124 5.70 13.63 33.40
CA ASN A 124 7.11 13.90 33.66
C ASN A 124 7.97 14.07 32.39
N HIS A 125 7.47 13.76 31.18
CA HIS A 125 8.23 13.72 29.93
C HIS A 125 9.07 14.99 29.69
N SER A 126 8.41 16.15 29.66
CA SER A 126 9.06 17.45 29.45
C SER A 126 9.53 18.11 30.76
N ASN A 127 9.22 17.54 31.92
CA ASN A 127 9.63 18.05 33.23
C ASN A 127 9.91 16.91 34.25
N PRO A 128 11.17 16.47 34.43
CA PRO A 128 11.51 15.44 35.41
C PRO A 128 11.31 15.87 36.88
N LYS A 129 10.94 17.13 37.15
CA LYS A 129 10.55 17.63 38.48
C LYS A 129 9.04 17.57 38.72
N TYR A 130 8.23 17.09 37.77
CA TYR A 130 6.77 16.98 37.92
C TYR A 130 6.36 16.29 39.23
N THR A 131 6.98 15.13 39.54
CA THR A 131 6.77 14.34 40.76
C THR A 131 7.09 15.05 42.09
N LYS A 132 7.69 16.25 42.04
CA LYS A 132 7.99 17.10 43.21
C LYS A 132 7.24 18.44 43.19
N THR A 133 6.64 18.81 42.06
CA THR A 133 6.11 20.17 41.83
C THR A 133 4.62 20.18 41.50
N GLY A 134 4.05 19.04 41.10
CA GLY A 134 2.68 18.94 40.61
C GLY A 134 2.46 19.52 39.21
N LYS A 135 3.38 20.34 38.69
CA LYS A 135 3.18 21.21 37.54
C LYS A 135 4.06 20.79 36.37
N THR A 136 3.49 20.78 35.16
CA THR A 136 4.23 20.48 33.93
C THR A 136 3.54 21.14 32.73
N THR A 137 4.27 21.25 31.64
CA THR A 137 3.76 21.71 30.35
C THR A 137 4.22 20.71 29.30
N LEU A 138 3.27 20.16 28.55
CA LEU A 138 3.51 19.25 27.44
C LEU A 138 3.21 19.97 26.12
N GLN A 139 3.86 19.53 25.05
CA GLN A 139 3.55 19.96 23.68
C GLN A 139 3.01 18.76 22.89
N PHE A 140 1.96 19.00 22.12
CA PHE A 140 1.40 18.03 21.18
C PHE A 140 1.21 18.68 19.82
N GLN A 141 1.72 18.05 18.76
CA GLN A 141 1.40 18.39 17.39
C GLN A 141 0.15 17.61 16.98
N LEU A 142 -0.97 18.29 16.71
CA LEU A 142 -2.21 17.65 16.29
C LEU A 142 -2.38 17.76 14.77
N ILE A 143 -2.97 16.72 14.16
CA ILE A 143 -3.39 16.71 12.75
C ILE A 143 -4.91 16.90 12.63
N ASN A 144 -5.37 17.52 11.56
CA ASN A 144 -6.79 17.72 11.30
C ASN A 144 -7.44 16.43 10.79
N GLN A 145 -7.74 15.51 11.71
CA GLN A 145 -8.40 14.24 11.43
C GLN A 145 -9.90 14.27 11.79
N ARG A 146 -10.61 15.34 11.41
CA ARG A 146 -12.03 15.58 11.69
C ARG A 146 -12.31 16.09 13.10
N ALA A 147 -12.90 15.27 13.99
CA ALA A 147 -13.55 15.72 15.21
C ALA A 147 -12.67 16.57 16.16
N ASP A 148 -13.31 17.29 17.07
CA ASP A 148 -12.64 18.07 18.11
C ASP A 148 -11.79 17.20 19.06
N PHE A 149 -10.97 17.86 19.87
CA PHE A 149 -9.97 17.24 20.74
C PHE A 149 -10.19 17.65 22.20
N SER A 150 -9.89 16.73 23.12
CA SER A 150 -9.69 17.02 24.55
C SER A 150 -8.40 16.39 25.04
N PHE A 151 -7.90 16.89 26.17
CA PHE A 151 -6.74 16.35 26.87
C PHE A 151 -7.16 15.95 28.27
N ALA A 152 -6.80 14.75 28.71
CA ALA A 152 -7.20 14.22 29.99
C ALA A 152 -6.01 13.66 30.77
N LEU A 153 -5.88 14.11 32.03
CA LEU A 153 -4.87 13.67 32.97
C LEU A 153 -5.35 12.42 33.71
N PHE A 154 -4.53 11.38 33.68
CA PHE A 154 -4.73 10.13 34.41
C PHE A 154 -3.60 9.89 35.42
N SER A 155 -3.92 9.13 36.47
CA SER A 155 -2.96 8.56 37.42
C SER A 155 -3.11 7.04 37.50
N GLY A 156 -2.08 6.34 38.00
CA GLY A 156 -2.08 4.86 38.11
C GLY A 156 -1.63 4.12 36.84
N GLY A 157 -0.87 4.81 35.96
CA GLY A 157 -0.29 4.22 34.76
C GLY A 157 -1.31 3.85 33.68
N LEU A 158 -0.84 3.10 32.69
CA LEU A 158 -1.65 2.65 31.55
C LEU A 158 -2.53 1.42 31.90
N SER A 159 -2.08 0.59 32.85
CA SER A 159 -2.77 -0.63 33.28
C SER A 159 -3.97 -0.37 34.21
N ASN A 160 -3.90 0.67 35.04
CA ASN A 160 -4.92 0.99 36.04
C ASN A 160 -5.35 2.47 36.02
N PRO A 161 -5.66 3.04 34.84
CA PRO A 161 -5.80 4.48 34.65
C PRO A 161 -7.03 5.03 35.38
N ARG A 162 -6.82 6.12 36.13
CA ARG A 162 -7.85 6.84 36.89
C ARG A 162 -7.93 8.27 36.41
N LEU A 163 -9.09 8.70 35.93
CA LEU A 163 -9.26 10.06 35.40
C LEU A 163 -9.19 11.09 36.53
N VAL A 164 -8.25 12.04 36.44
CA VAL A 164 -7.96 13.09 37.44
C VAL A 164 -8.49 14.45 37.01
N ALA A 165 -8.34 14.82 35.73
CA ALA A 165 -8.82 16.09 35.16
C ALA A 165 -9.01 15.99 33.63
N VAL A 166 -9.85 16.87 33.06
CA VAL A 166 -10.11 17.01 31.61
C VAL A 166 -10.03 18.48 31.22
N SER A 167 -9.49 18.78 30.04
CA SER A 167 -9.27 20.15 29.55
C SER A 167 -10.52 20.79 28.94
N ASN A 168 -10.39 22.06 28.57
CA ASN A 168 -11.23 22.62 27.49
C ASN A 168 -11.07 21.80 26.20
N SER A 169 -12.12 21.79 25.37
CA SER A 169 -12.00 21.31 23.99
C SER A 169 -11.07 22.21 23.16
N VAL A 170 -10.48 21.63 22.12
CA VAL A 170 -9.68 22.28 21.08
C VAL A 170 -10.16 21.78 19.72
N SER A 171 -10.22 22.62 18.69
CA SER A 171 -10.64 22.17 17.35
C SER A 171 -9.96 22.95 16.23
N PHE A 172 -9.91 22.38 15.02
CA PHE A 172 -9.47 23.10 13.82
C PHE A 172 -10.56 24.08 13.34
N VAL A 173 -10.19 25.14 12.63
CA VAL A 173 -11.14 26.10 12.04
C VAL A 173 -12.14 25.42 11.09
N ASN A 174 -11.71 24.37 10.38
CA ASN A 174 -12.61 23.49 9.65
C ASN A 174 -12.25 22.02 9.89
N PRO A 175 -12.93 21.34 10.84
CA PRO A 175 -12.84 19.89 11.06
C PRO A 175 -13.04 19.07 9.78
N LYS A 176 -13.95 19.49 8.89
CA LYS A 176 -14.36 18.72 7.72
C LYS A 176 -13.46 18.92 6.49
N ALA A 177 -12.40 19.71 6.59
CA ALA A 177 -11.54 20.09 5.47
C ALA A 177 -11.03 18.89 4.64
N PRO A 178 -10.87 19.04 3.30
CA PRO A 178 -10.25 18.00 2.47
C PRO A 178 -8.74 17.94 2.70
N VAL A 179 -8.26 16.81 3.22
CA VAL A 179 -6.89 16.60 3.71
C VAL A 179 -6.26 15.31 3.18
N TYR A 180 -4.92 15.24 3.27
CA TYR A 180 -4.08 14.07 3.00
C TYR A 180 -4.35 13.38 1.65
N PRO A 181 -4.25 14.09 0.51
CA PRO A 181 -4.40 13.46 -0.80
C PRO A 181 -3.21 12.54 -1.11
N ARG A 182 -3.52 11.32 -1.54
CA ARG A 182 -2.60 10.31 -2.03
C ARG A 182 -2.92 9.99 -3.48
N LEU A 183 -1.87 9.97 -4.30
CA LEU A 183 -1.90 9.63 -5.72
C LEU A 183 -1.68 8.13 -5.91
N ALA A 184 -2.42 7.52 -6.84
CA ALA A 184 -2.14 6.15 -7.30
C ALA A 184 -2.44 6.01 -8.79
N LEU A 185 -1.72 5.14 -9.47
CA LEU A 185 -1.93 4.85 -10.89
C LEU A 185 -3.34 4.33 -11.13
N GLY A 186 -3.98 4.82 -12.20
CA GLY A 186 -5.30 4.40 -12.62
C GLY A 186 -5.31 3.07 -13.38
N LYS A 187 -6.46 2.75 -13.99
CA LYS A 187 -6.65 1.53 -14.80
C LYS A 187 -6.05 1.63 -16.21
N SER A 188 -5.35 2.72 -16.52
CA SER A 188 -4.65 2.99 -17.78
C SER A 188 -3.45 3.90 -17.52
N TRP A 189 -2.43 3.84 -18.39
CA TRP A 189 -1.15 4.53 -18.18
C TRP A 189 -1.27 6.07 -18.15
N ASP A 190 -2.33 6.59 -18.79
CA ASP A 190 -2.71 7.99 -18.87
C ASP A 190 -3.79 8.39 -17.85
N GLU A 191 -4.05 7.54 -16.85
CA GLU A 191 -4.96 7.82 -15.74
C GLU A 191 -4.18 7.90 -14.41
N MET A 192 -4.39 8.99 -13.67
CA MET A 192 -3.96 9.13 -12.28
C MET A 192 -5.19 9.26 -11.39
N THR A 193 -5.18 8.62 -10.23
CA THR A 193 -6.19 8.82 -9.20
C THR A 193 -5.69 9.80 -8.15
N VAL A 194 -6.60 10.63 -7.62
CA VAL A 194 -6.37 11.47 -6.43
C VAL A 194 -7.38 10.99 -5.39
N THR A 195 -6.90 10.35 -4.32
CA THR A 195 -7.74 9.90 -3.21
C THR A 195 -7.46 10.74 -1.97
N TRP A 196 -8.49 11.31 -1.33
CA TRP A 196 -8.33 12.16 -0.13
C TRP A 196 -9.40 11.87 0.92
N THR A 197 -9.19 12.37 2.14
CA THR A 197 -10.16 12.23 3.24
C THR A 197 -10.82 13.59 3.54
N SER A 198 -12.09 13.61 3.92
CA SER A 198 -12.77 14.80 4.46
C SER A 198 -13.84 14.42 5.49
N GLY A 199 -14.50 15.43 6.07
CA GLY A 199 -15.66 15.23 6.93
C GLY A 199 -17.02 15.49 6.27
N TYR A 200 -17.07 15.75 4.96
CA TYR A 200 -18.32 16.01 4.22
C TYR A 200 -18.85 14.77 3.51
N ASP A 201 -20.11 14.39 3.81
CA ASP A 201 -20.82 13.40 3.00
C ASP A 201 -21.32 14.03 1.67
N ILE A 202 -21.74 13.18 0.73
CA ILE A 202 -22.29 13.61 -0.57
C ILE A 202 -23.58 14.43 -0.46
N ASP A 203 -24.33 14.25 0.63
CA ASP A 203 -25.54 15.03 0.96
C ASP A 203 -25.20 16.41 1.56
N GLU A 204 -23.98 16.61 2.06
CA GLU A 204 -23.50 17.91 2.58
C GLU A 204 -22.76 18.72 1.51
N ALA A 205 -21.93 18.04 0.71
CA ALA A 205 -21.09 18.66 -0.31
C ALA A 205 -20.81 17.73 -1.50
N VAL A 206 -20.76 18.30 -2.70
CA VAL A 206 -20.32 17.58 -3.91
C VAL A 206 -18.78 17.60 -3.97
N PRO A 207 -18.09 16.44 -3.89
CA PRO A 207 -16.63 16.36 -3.93
C PRO A 207 -16.10 16.31 -5.38
N PHE A 208 -15.03 17.04 -5.65
CA PHE A 208 -14.39 17.09 -6.96
C PHE A 208 -12.92 17.50 -6.86
N VAL A 209 -12.14 17.22 -7.90
CA VAL A 209 -10.78 17.76 -8.08
C VAL A 209 -10.79 18.79 -9.19
N GLU A 210 -10.23 19.98 -8.91
CA GLU A 210 -9.91 20.96 -9.94
C GLU A 210 -8.44 20.83 -10.35
N TRP A 211 -8.17 20.57 -11.62
CA TRP A 211 -6.84 20.20 -12.10
C TRP A 211 -6.61 20.54 -13.58
N GLY A 212 -5.34 20.55 -13.99
CA GLY A 212 -4.91 20.71 -15.38
C GLY A 212 -3.39 20.87 -15.50
N PRO A 213 -2.84 20.99 -16.72
CA PRO A 213 -1.41 21.22 -16.92
C PRO A 213 -0.93 22.45 -16.15
N LYS A 214 0.30 22.41 -15.62
CA LYS A 214 0.87 23.50 -14.80
C LYS A 214 0.96 24.80 -15.61
N GLY A 215 0.16 25.80 -15.24
CA GLY A 215 0.03 27.07 -15.96
C GLY A 215 -0.97 27.06 -17.13
N GLY A 216 -1.60 25.92 -17.42
CA GLY A 216 -2.67 25.78 -18.41
C GLY A 216 -4.08 25.93 -17.81
N LYS A 217 -5.09 25.80 -18.68
CA LYS A 217 -6.50 25.79 -18.29
C LYS A 217 -6.76 24.65 -17.29
N GLN A 218 -7.38 24.98 -16.16
CA GLN A 218 -7.87 23.99 -15.19
C GLN A 218 -9.30 23.57 -15.53
N THR A 219 -9.67 22.36 -15.13
CA THR A 219 -10.97 21.71 -15.32
C THR A 219 -11.38 21.00 -14.03
N ARG A 220 -12.64 20.58 -13.89
CA ARG A 220 -13.12 19.82 -12.73
C ARG A 220 -13.48 18.39 -13.13
N THR A 221 -13.07 17.41 -12.32
CA THR A 221 -13.47 16.00 -12.43
C THR A 221 -14.16 15.58 -11.12
N PRO A 222 -15.28 14.83 -11.16
CA PRO A 222 -15.97 14.40 -9.94
C PRO A 222 -15.18 13.33 -9.19
N ALA A 223 -15.47 13.18 -7.88
CA ALA A 223 -15.02 12.03 -7.10
C ALA A 223 -16.16 11.04 -6.85
N GLY A 224 -15.82 9.75 -6.76
CA GLY A 224 -16.64 8.78 -6.03
C GLY A 224 -16.32 8.86 -4.54
N THR A 225 -17.33 8.79 -3.68
CA THR A 225 -17.17 8.78 -2.21
C THR A 225 -17.39 7.37 -1.67
N LEU A 226 -16.57 6.97 -0.70
CA LEU A 226 -16.68 5.75 0.09
C LEU A 226 -16.48 6.07 1.58
N THR A 227 -17.00 5.20 2.43
CA THR A 227 -16.72 5.17 3.86
C THR A 227 -17.00 3.77 4.41
N PHE A 228 -16.50 3.46 5.60
CA PHE A 228 -16.80 2.25 6.35
C PHE A 228 -17.28 2.63 7.74
N ASN A 229 -18.07 1.77 8.38
CA ASN A 229 -18.62 2.02 9.72
C ASN A 229 -18.18 0.94 10.71
N ARG A 230 -18.45 1.16 12.00
CA ARG A 230 -18.08 0.24 13.09
C ARG A 230 -18.44 -1.23 12.82
N ASN A 231 -19.58 -1.49 12.18
CA ASN A 231 -20.04 -2.86 11.91
C ASN A 231 -19.40 -3.51 10.68
N SER A 232 -18.67 -2.74 9.86
CA SER A 232 -17.81 -3.25 8.77
C SER A 232 -16.57 -3.97 9.30
N MET A 233 -16.09 -3.63 10.50
CA MET A 233 -14.92 -4.25 11.13
C MET A 233 -15.26 -5.66 11.63
N CYS A 234 -14.39 -6.64 11.41
CA CYS A 234 -14.63 -8.05 11.77
C CYS A 234 -14.45 -8.36 13.26
N GLY A 235 -13.66 -7.59 14.01
CA GLY A 235 -13.24 -7.97 15.36
C GLY A 235 -12.76 -6.83 16.27
N GLU A 236 -12.18 -7.17 17.42
CA GLU A 236 -11.61 -6.20 18.38
C GLU A 236 -10.08 -6.10 18.24
N PRO A 237 -9.48 -4.89 18.38
CA PRO A 237 -10.11 -3.64 18.87
C PRO A 237 -10.88 -2.81 17.81
N ALA A 238 -10.77 -3.12 16.51
CA ALA A 238 -11.35 -2.33 15.41
C ALA A 238 -12.84 -2.00 15.55
N ARG A 239 -13.66 -2.99 15.94
CA ARG A 239 -15.11 -2.90 16.15
C ARG A 239 -15.48 -2.30 17.51
N THR A 240 -14.54 -2.23 18.46
CA THR A 240 -14.80 -1.95 19.88
C THR A 240 -14.11 -0.67 20.36
N VAL A 241 -12.97 -0.72 21.05
CA VAL A 241 -12.36 0.45 21.71
C VAL A 241 -11.58 1.35 20.75
N GLY A 242 -10.94 0.75 19.73
CA GLY A 242 -10.12 1.44 18.74
C GLY A 242 -10.92 2.05 17.58
N TRP A 243 -12.24 1.78 17.52
CA TRP A 243 -13.11 2.38 16.52
C TRP A 243 -13.08 3.92 16.59
N ARG A 244 -12.69 4.53 15.48
CA ARG A 244 -12.86 5.96 15.21
C ARG A 244 -13.51 6.15 13.85
N ASP A 245 -14.37 7.14 13.75
CA ASP A 245 -15.07 7.46 12.50
C ASP A 245 -14.09 7.95 11.42
N PRO A 246 -14.01 7.30 10.24
CA PRO A 246 -13.06 7.66 9.18
C PRO A 246 -13.49 8.89 8.36
N GLY A 247 -14.70 9.41 8.58
CA GLY A 247 -15.32 10.39 7.69
C GLY A 247 -15.54 9.80 6.30
N PHE A 248 -15.16 10.55 5.28
CA PHE A 248 -15.44 10.22 3.88
C PHE A 248 -14.16 10.23 3.06
N ILE A 249 -13.96 9.17 2.29
CA ILE A 249 -12.82 8.97 1.41
C ILE A 249 -13.30 9.19 -0.02
N HIS A 250 -12.68 10.12 -0.74
CA HIS A 250 -13.11 10.52 -2.08
C HIS A 250 -12.00 10.21 -3.08
N THR A 251 -12.32 9.53 -4.18
CA THR A 251 -11.38 9.23 -5.28
C THR A 251 -11.83 9.91 -6.56
N SER A 252 -11.02 10.85 -7.07
CA SER A 252 -11.15 11.46 -8.39
C SER A 252 -10.25 10.78 -9.42
N PHE A 253 -10.72 10.69 -10.66
CA PHE A 253 -9.98 10.11 -11.79
C PHE A 253 -9.57 11.21 -12.78
N LEU A 254 -8.27 11.34 -13.01
CA LEU A 254 -7.62 12.33 -13.87
C LEU A 254 -7.09 11.58 -15.11
N LYS A 255 -7.90 11.55 -16.17
CA LYS A 255 -7.70 10.78 -17.42
C LYS A 255 -7.06 11.63 -18.53
N GLU A 256 -6.69 11.00 -19.65
CA GLU A 256 -6.14 11.67 -20.84
C GLU A 256 -4.82 12.41 -20.54
N LEU A 257 -3.99 11.87 -19.64
CA LEU A 257 -2.75 12.48 -19.22
C LEU A 257 -1.69 12.45 -20.32
N TRP A 258 -1.06 13.60 -20.55
CA TRP A 258 0.04 13.73 -21.49
C TRP A 258 1.33 13.26 -20.79
N PRO A 259 2.04 12.25 -21.31
CA PRO A 259 3.11 11.60 -20.57
C PRO A 259 4.23 12.58 -20.22
N ASN A 260 4.75 12.50 -19.00
CA ASN A 260 5.75 13.39 -18.40
C ASN A 260 5.31 14.85 -18.15
N PHE A 261 4.10 15.28 -18.53
CA PHE A 261 3.67 16.65 -18.24
C PHE A 261 3.49 16.85 -16.73
N ARG A 262 3.84 18.04 -16.22
CA ARG A 262 3.53 18.43 -14.84
C ARG A 262 2.12 19.02 -14.77
N TYR A 263 1.29 18.46 -13.89
CA TYR A 263 -0.08 18.89 -13.64
C TYR A 263 -0.19 19.54 -12.26
N THR A 264 -1.10 20.49 -12.12
CA THR A 264 -1.52 21.05 -10.82
C THR A 264 -2.91 20.55 -10.49
N TYR A 265 -3.20 20.33 -9.21
CA TYR A 265 -4.53 19.99 -8.73
C TYR A 265 -4.84 20.62 -7.37
N ARG A 266 -6.13 20.71 -7.03
CA ARG A 266 -6.64 20.99 -5.68
C ARG A 266 -7.95 20.27 -5.45
N LEU A 267 -8.17 19.87 -4.20
CA LEU A 267 -9.37 19.21 -3.72
C LEU A 267 -10.45 20.28 -3.50
N GLY A 268 -11.68 19.98 -3.90
CA GLY A 268 -12.82 20.89 -3.81
C GLY A 268 -14.07 20.18 -3.29
N HIS A 269 -14.79 20.88 -2.42
CA HIS A 269 -16.11 20.50 -1.94
C HIS A 269 -17.06 21.67 -2.18
N MET A 270 -18.12 21.44 -2.96
CA MET A 270 -19.19 22.43 -3.18
C MET A 270 -20.31 22.16 -2.20
N LEU A 271 -20.49 23.02 -1.20
CA LEU A 271 -21.51 22.84 -0.16
C LEU A 271 -22.93 23.06 -0.73
N SER A 272 -23.94 22.58 -0.03
CA SER A 272 -25.36 22.73 -0.40
C SER A 272 -25.86 24.18 -0.49
N ASP A 273 -25.16 25.15 0.10
CA ASP A 273 -25.42 26.59 -0.05
C ASP A 273 -24.78 27.23 -1.31
N GLY A 274 -24.03 26.43 -2.09
CA GLY A 274 -23.29 26.87 -3.28
C GLY A 274 -21.90 27.47 -2.99
N SER A 275 -21.46 27.53 -1.73
CA SER A 275 -20.10 27.91 -1.37
C SER A 275 -19.10 26.78 -1.66
N TYR A 276 -17.80 27.09 -1.58
CA TYR A 276 -16.72 26.15 -1.90
C TYR A 276 -15.66 26.10 -0.82
N ILE A 277 -15.39 24.89 -0.32
CA ILE A 277 -14.20 24.58 0.48
C ILE A 277 -13.12 24.04 -0.45
N TRP A 278 -11.88 24.47 -0.24
CA TRP A 278 -10.73 24.13 -1.09
C TRP A 278 -9.52 23.73 -0.25
N SER A 279 -8.74 22.77 -0.73
CA SER A 279 -7.40 22.50 -0.20
C SER A 279 -6.37 23.53 -0.69
N LYS A 280 -5.16 23.46 -0.11
CA LYS A 280 -3.92 23.93 -0.75
C LYS A 280 -3.74 23.31 -2.16
N LYS A 281 -2.91 23.94 -3.00
CA LYS A 281 -2.60 23.43 -4.35
C LYS A 281 -1.44 22.44 -4.29
N TYR A 282 -1.60 21.33 -4.99
CA TYR A 282 -0.61 20.25 -5.13
C TYR A 282 -0.19 20.12 -6.61
N SER A 283 0.86 19.35 -6.90
CA SER A 283 1.29 19.10 -8.28
C SER A 283 2.04 17.77 -8.43
N PHE A 284 1.76 17.05 -9.52
CA PHE A 284 2.43 15.80 -9.87
C PHE A 284 3.02 15.87 -11.28
N LYS A 285 3.81 14.86 -11.65
CA LYS A 285 4.28 14.59 -13.02
C LYS A 285 3.53 13.36 -13.53
N ALA A 286 2.85 13.47 -14.67
CA ALA A 286 2.20 12.32 -15.29
C ALA A 286 3.23 11.27 -15.70
N SER A 287 2.84 10.00 -15.62
CA SER A 287 3.71 8.85 -15.88
C SER A 287 4.30 8.86 -17.29
N PRO A 288 5.48 8.23 -17.50
CA PRO A 288 5.96 7.86 -18.82
C PRO A 288 4.94 6.96 -19.54
N TYR A 289 4.88 7.07 -20.86
CA TYR A 289 4.17 6.07 -21.68
C TYR A 289 4.83 4.68 -21.51
N PRO A 290 4.09 3.55 -21.50
CA PRO A 290 4.66 2.21 -21.37
C PRO A 290 5.74 1.93 -22.43
N GLY A 291 6.95 1.62 -21.97
CA GLY A 291 8.13 1.46 -22.81
C GLY A 291 8.80 2.75 -23.32
N GLN A 292 8.46 3.92 -22.76
CA GLN A 292 9.20 5.15 -23.03
C GLN A 292 10.65 5.01 -22.54
N ASN A 293 11.62 5.22 -23.45
CA ASN A 293 13.04 5.20 -23.11
C ASN A 293 13.46 6.50 -22.39
N SER A 294 13.35 6.52 -21.06
CA SER A 294 13.80 7.63 -20.22
C SER A 294 14.31 7.13 -18.87
N LEU A 295 15.14 7.92 -18.17
CA LEU A 295 15.48 7.67 -16.77
C LEU A 295 14.22 7.58 -15.92
N GLN A 296 14.07 6.48 -15.17
CA GLN A 296 12.89 6.16 -14.36
C GLN A 296 13.34 5.54 -13.05
N ARG A 297 12.83 6.08 -11.93
CA ARG A 297 13.35 5.83 -10.58
C ARG A 297 12.21 5.44 -9.65
N VAL A 298 12.30 4.26 -9.04
CA VAL A 298 11.22 3.63 -8.26
C VAL A 298 11.73 3.34 -6.85
N ILE A 299 10.94 3.65 -5.84
CA ILE A 299 11.19 3.28 -4.43
C ILE A 299 10.36 2.05 -4.09
N ILE A 300 10.92 1.11 -3.32
CA ILE A 300 10.20 -0.06 -2.79
C ILE A 300 10.65 -0.43 -1.36
N PHE A 301 9.69 -0.67 -0.48
CA PHE A 301 9.87 -1.14 0.92
C PHE A 301 8.55 -1.69 1.45
N GLY A 302 8.57 -2.58 2.44
CA GLY A 302 7.39 -2.91 3.26
C GLY A 302 7.47 -2.26 4.63
N ASP A 303 6.47 -2.49 5.49
CA ASP A 303 6.65 -2.52 6.95
C ASP A 303 7.08 -1.18 7.58
N MET A 304 6.70 -0.06 6.98
CA MET A 304 7.15 1.26 7.44
C MET A 304 6.46 1.69 8.73
N GLY A 305 5.20 1.31 8.93
CA GLY A 305 4.39 1.82 10.04
C GLY A 305 4.30 3.35 10.07
N LYS A 306 4.14 3.87 11.28
CA LYS A 306 4.09 5.30 11.62
C LYS A 306 4.95 5.58 12.86
N ALA A 307 5.14 6.86 13.20
CA ALA A 307 5.44 7.26 14.59
C ALA A 307 5.09 8.74 14.81
N GLU A 308 5.03 9.16 16.08
CA GLU A 308 4.66 10.54 16.42
C GLU A 308 5.79 11.56 16.31
N ARG A 309 5.52 12.67 15.62
CA ARG A 309 6.47 13.76 15.33
C ARG A 309 6.85 14.63 16.54
N ASP A 310 6.18 14.42 17.66
CA ASP A 310 6.31 15.22 18.88
C ASP A 310 6.75 14.41 20.11
N ASP A 311 7.29 13.21 19.91
CA ASP A 311 7.68 12.24 20.95
C ASP A 311 6.50 11.76 21.83
N SER A 312 5.27 11.73 21.30
CA SER A 312 4.16 11.01 21.92
C SER A 312 4.30 9.50 21.78
N ASN A 313 3.75 8.77 22.75
CA ASN A 313 3.51 7.33 22.66
C ASN A 313 2.03 7.09 22.32
N GLU A 314 1.69 5.90 21.83
CA GLU A 314 0.37 5.54 21.34
C GLU A 314 0.20 4.01 21.27
N TYR A 315 -0.93 3.53 20.74
CA TYR A 315 -1.10 2.10 20.46
C TYR A 315 -0.20 1.67 19.29
N ALA A 316 0.27 0.41 19.33
CA ALA A 316 1.18 -0.16 18.33
C ALA A 316 2.44 0.70 18.05
N ASP A 317 2.98 1.41 19.04
CA ASP A 317 4.21 2.22 18.93
C ASP A 317 5.48 1.33 18.92
N TYR A 318 5.70 0.61 17.81
CA TYR A 318 6.84 -0.30 17.63
C TYR A 318 7.58 -0.16 16.29
N GLN A 319 7.41 0.97 15.59
CA GLN A 319 8.09 1.23 14.30
C GLN A 319 9.09 2.42 14.33
N PRO A 320 10.15 2.35 15.16
CA PRO A 320 11.06 3.49 15.37
C PRO A 320 11.90 3.88 14.14
N GLY A 321 11.91 3.08 13.06
CA GLY A 321 12.50 3.48 11.78
C GLY A 321 11.58 4.36 10.91
N SER A 322 10.28 4.41 11.19
CA SER A 322 9.24 4.96 10.30
C SER A 322 9.50 6.42 9.87
N LEU A 323 9.80 7.29 10.83
CA LEU A 323 10.07 8.71 10.55
C LEU A 323 11.37 8.91 9.77
N ASN A 324 12.42 8.11 10.07
CA ASN A 324 13.68 8.16 9.33
C ASN A 324 13.46 7.80 7.86
N THR A 325 12.71 6.71 7.58
CA THR A 325 12.38 6.30 6.21
C THR A 325 11.55 7.38 5.50
N THR A 326 10.53 7.91 6.16
CA THR A 326 9.71 9.01 5.65
C THR A 326 10.58 10.24 5.30
N ASP A 327 11.50 10.64 6.18
CA ASP A 327 12.31 11.85 6.01
C ASP A 327 13.38 11.73 4.92
N GLN A 328 14.06 10.58 4.78
CA GLN A 328 14.96 10.39 3.64
C GLN A 328 14.20 10.37 2.31
N LEU A 329 12.97 9.85 2.29
CA LEU A 329 12.14 9.84 1.09
C LEU A 329 11.61 11.24 0.74
N VAL A 330 11.16 12.04 1.70
CA VAL A 330 10.82 13.47 1.47
C VAL A 330 12.04 14.24 0.95
N LYS A 331 13.21 14.01 1.54
CA LYS A 331 14.50 14.64 1.16
C LYS A 331 15.03 14.22 -0.22
N ASP A 332 14.70 13.03 -0.70
CA ASP A 332 15.11 12.49 -2.01
C ASP A 332 13.98 12.58 -3.07
N LEU A 333 12.88 13.32 -2.81
CA LEU A 333 11.62 13.30 -3.57
C LEU A 333 11.74 13.72 -5.06
N ASP A 334 12.59 14.69 -5.41
CA ASP A 334 12.87 15.03 -6.83
C ASP A 334 13.71 13.93 -7.54
N ASN A 335 14.30 13.01 -6.78
CA ASN A 335 15.18 11.93 -7.26
C ASN A 335 14.50 10.56 -7.38
N TYR A 336 13.19 10.46 -7.19
CA TYR A 336 12.39 9.31 -7.63
C TYR A 336 11.09 9.78 -8.31
N ASP A 337 10.35 8.85 -8.92
CA ASP A 337 9.16 9.17 -9.71
C ASP A 337 7.89 8.40 -9.27
N ILE A 338 8.02 7.35 -8.44
CA ILE A 338 6.93 6.49 -7.91
C ILE A 338 7.42 5.68 -6.70
N VAL A 339 6.51 5.32 -5.78
CA VAL A 339 6.76 4.48 -4.59
C VAL A 339 5.86 3.24 -4.60
N PHE A 340 6.37 2.12 -4.11
CA PHE A 340 5.61 0.91 -3.77
C PHE A 340 5.83 0.56 -2.28
N HIS A 341 4.80 0.66 -1.46
CA HIS A 341 4.81 0.22 -0.06
C HIS A 341 4.12 -1.15 0.05
N ILE A 342 4.91 -2.21 0.23
CA ILE A 342 4.47 -3.59 -0.03
C ILE A 342 3.93 -4.29 1.22
N GLY A 343 2.83 -3.73 1.76
CA GLY A 343 2.10 -4.21 2.94
C GLY A 343 2.68 -3.72 4.25
N ASP A 344 1.88 -3.87 5.32
CA ASP A 344 2.14 -3.44 6.70
C ASP A 344 2.36 -1.93 6.81
N MET A 345 1.30 -1.19 6.51
CA MET A 345 1.32 0.25 6.28
C MET A 345 1.31 1.08 7.58
N PRO A 346 0.24 1.12 8.41
CA PRO A 346 0.25 1.88 9.67
C PRO A 346 0.49 1.03 10.93
N TYR A 347 0.40 -0.30 10.85
CA TYR A 347 0.20 -1.18 12.04
C TYR A 347 -0.92 -0.70 12.97
N ALA A 348 -1.99 -0.13 12.40
CA ALA A 348 -3.10 0.43 13.17
C ALA A 348 -3.81 -0.64 14.00
N ASN A 349 -3.87 -1.89 13.50
CA ASN A 349 -4.32 -3.07 14.24
C ASN A 349 -5.65 -2.83 14.98
N GLY A 350 -6.59 -2.13 14.34
CA GLY A 350 -7.90 -1.77 14.88
C GLY A 350 -7.97 -0.46 15.67
N TYR A 351 -6.86 0.24 15.90
CA TYR A 351 -6.83 1.60 16.43
C TYR A 351 -6.97 2.62 15.29
N ILE A 352 -8.18 2.69 14.73
CA ILE A 352 -8.52 3.30 13.43
C ILE A 352 -8.07 4.76 13.27
N SER A 353 -7.86 5.51 14.36
CA SER A 353 -7.26 6.86 14.35
C SER A 353 -5.92 6.94 13.62
N GLN A 354 -5.17 5.84 13.58
CA GLN A 354 -3.80 5.79 13.07
C GLN A 354 -3.74 5.69 11.53
N TRP A 355 -4.86 5.39 10.86
CA TRP A 355 -4.95 5.50 9.40
C TRP A 355 -4.92 6.96 8.92
N ASP A 356 -5.55 7.90 9.64
CA ASP A 356 -5.40 9.33 9.34
C ASP A 356 -3.94 9.78 9.54
N GLN A 357 -3.36 9.41 10.68
CA GLN A 357 -1.98 9.70 11.07
C GLN A 357 -0.98 9.25 9.99
N PHE A 358 -1.11 8.01 9.51
CA PHE A 358 -0.28 7.48 8.44
C PHE A 358 -0.47 8.25 7.12
N THR A 359 -1.71 8.53 6.70
CA THR A 359 -1.94 9.34 5.48
C THR A 359 -1.39 10.78 5.59
N ALA A 360 -1.37 11.35 6.80
CA ALA A 360 -0.76 12.65 7.07
C ALA A 360 0.78 12.56 7.00
N GLN A 361 1.38 11.55 7.64
CA GLN A 361 2.83 11.30 7.64
C GLN A 361 3.39 11.15 6.21
N VAL A 362 2.69 10.44 5.32
CA VAL A 362 3.13 10.25 3.92
C VAL A 362 2.61 11.31 2.94
N GLN A 363 1.92 12.36 3.39
CA GLN A 363 1.28 13.34 2.51
C GLN A 363 2.26 14.02 1.55
N GLU A 364 3.46 14.42 2.00
CA GLU A 364 4.40 15.17 1.15
C GLU A 364 4.88 14.35 -0.06
N ILE A 365 5.08 13.04 0.16
CA ILE A 365 5.43 12.07 -0.88
C ILE A 365 4.20 11.78 -1.76
N SER A 366 3.14 11.25 -1.14
CA SER A 366 1.99 10.68 -1.84
C SER A 366 1.10 11.71 -2.56
N SER A 367 1.15 12.98 -2.16
CA SER A 367 0.47 14.07 -2.90
C SER A 367 1.26 14.56 -4.14
N THR A 368 2.51 14.11 -4.31
CA THR A 368 3.46 14.57 -5.34
C THR A 368 3.80 13.48 -6.37
N VAL A 369 3.99 12.23 -5.93
CA VAL A 369 4.24 11.04 -6.77
C VAL A 369 3.25 9.92 -6.42
N PRO A 370 3.00 8.95 -7.32
CA PRO A 370 2.13 7.82 -7.01
C PRO A 370 2.71 6.99 -5.86
N TYR A 371 1.87 6.69 -4.87
CA TYR A 371 2.18 5.86 -3.71
C TYR A 371 1.35 4.58 -3.83
N MET A 372 1.90 3.63 -4.56
CA MET A 372 1.29 2.32 -4.78
C MET A 372 1.48 1.45 -3.53
N ILE A 373 0.51 0.59 -3.23
CA ILE A 373 0.53 -0.22 -2.01
C ILE A 373 0.21 -1.69 -2.29
N ALA A 374 0.62 -2.60 -1.42
CA ALA A 374 0.07 -3.96 -1.30
C ALA A 374 -0.66 -4.10 0.04
N SER A 375 -1.32 -5.24 0.26
CA SER A 375 -1.81 -5.63 1.59
C SER A 375 -0.77 -6.52 2.26
N GLY A 376 -0.54 -6.32 3.55
CA GLY A 376 0.12 -7.25 4.45
C GLY A 376 -0.82 -7.86 5.48
N ASN A 377 -0.27 -8.62 6.42
CA ASN A 377 -1.07 -9.32 7.43
C ASN A 377 -1.71 -8.35 8.43
N HIS A 378 -1.03 -7.24 8.77
CA HIS A 378 -1.60 -6.21 9.63
C HIS A 378 -2.69 -5.36 8.95
N GLU A 379 -2.87 -5.46 7.63
CA GLU A 379 -4.08 -4.96 6.97
C GLU A 379 -5.22 -5.99 6.98
N ARG A 380 -4.93 -7.25 6.65
CA ARG A 380 -5.94 -8.19 6.14
C ARG A 380 -6.27 -9.39 7.02
N ASP A 381 -5.33 -9.91 7.81
CA ASP A 381 -5.53 -11.19 8.49
C ASP A 381 -6.50 -11.05 9.67
N TRP A 382 -7.57 -11.84 9.62
CA TRP A 382 -8.50 -12.01 10.74
C TRP A 382 -9.22 -13.36 10.64
N PRO A 383 -9.37 -14.14 11.73
CA PRO A 383 -9.82 -15.52 11.60
C PRO A 383 -11.24 -15.65 11.03
N ASN A 384 -11.45 -16.69 10.23
CA ASN A 384 -12.70 -17.01 9.54
C ASN A 384 -13.21 -15.94 8.55
N THR A 385 -12.35 -15.02 8.08
CA THR A 385 -12.73 -13.97 7.08
C THR A 385 -12.33 -14.29 5.64
N GLY A 386 -11.81 -15.50 5.37
CA GLY A 386 -11.33 -15.89 4.05
C GLY A 386 -9.98 -15.29 3.66
N SER A 387 -9.24 -14.72 4.61
CA SER A 387 -7.78 -14.63 4.49
C SER A 387 -7.19 -16.04 4.43
N PHE A 388 -5.99 -16.17 3.86
CA PHE A 388 -5.29 -17.46 3.76
C PHE A 388 -4.67 -17.86 5.11
N PHE A 389 -4.20 -16.88 5.88
CA PHE A 389 -3.77 -17.05 7.26
C PHE A 389 -4.94 -16.77 8.20
N ASP A 390 -5.05 -17.59 9.25
CA ASP A 390 -6.11 -17.51 10.28
C ASP A 390 -5.52 -16.86 11.56
N THR A 391 -4.73 -15.80 11.39
CA THR A 391 -4.16 -14.98 12.47
C THR A 391 -5.00 -13.73 12.72
N PRO A 392 -4.93 -13.10 13.92
CA PRO A 392 -5.68 -11.89 14.25
C PRO A 392 -4.99 -10.57 13.88
N ASP A 393 -3.94 -10.60 13.05
CA ASP A 393 -2.91 -9.55 12.96
C ASP A 393 -3.44 -8.15 12.60
N SER A 394 -4.55 -8.08 11.85
CA SER A 394 -5.23 -6.81 11.52
C SER A 394 -6.05 -6.19 12.66
N GLY A 395 -6.10 -6.79 13.85
CA GLY A 395 -6.88 -6.30 15.00
C GLY A 395 -8.39 -6.16 14.71
N GLY A 396 -8.89 -6.94 13.77
CA GLY A 396 -10.28 -6.94 13.33
C GLY A 396 -10.60 -5.97 12.21
N GLU A 397 -9.60 -5.32 11.59
CA GLU A 397 -9.80 -4.48 10.40
C GLU A 397 -10.13 -5.27 9.14
N CYS A 398 -9.59 -6.50 9.02
CA CYS A 398 -9.89 -7.48 7.97
C CYS A 398 -9.88 -6.91 6.53
N GLY A 399 -8.94 -6.00 6.25
CA GLY A 399 -8.71 -5.36 4.94
C GLY A 399 -9.54 -4.10 4.69
N VAL A 400 -10.60 -3.84 5.45
CA VAL A 400 -11.59 -2.79 5.11
C VAL A 400 -11.01 -1.36 5.11
N PRO A 401 -10.17 -0.94 6.08
CA PRO A 401 -9.53 0.37 6.03
C PRO A 401 -8.51 0.47 4.89
N ALA A 402 -7.68 -0.57 4.68
CA ALA A 402 -6.68 -0.61 3.62
C ALA A 402 -7.30 -0.50 2.22
N GLU A 403 -8.34 -1.30 1.94
CA GLU A 403 -9.02 -1.29 0.64
C GLU A 403 -9.77 0.02 0.38
N THR A 404 -10.16 0.75 1.42
CA THR A 404 -10.94 2.00 1.31
C THR A 404 -10.04 3.23 1.27
N MET A 405 -9.13 3.38 2.23
CA MET A 405 -8.29 4.57 2.43
C MET A 405 -7.33 4.82 1.26
N TYR A 406 -6.86 3.76 0.61
CA TYR A 406 -6.00 3.82 -0.57
C TYR A 406 -6.71 3.25 -1.80
N TYR A 407 -6.33 3.75 -2.98
CA TYR A 407 -6.77 3.21 -4.26
C TYR A 407 -5.63 2.43 -4.91
N VAL A 408 -5.95 1.25 -5.44
CA VAL A 408 -5.10 0.49 -6.35
C VAL A 408 -5.92 0.06 -7.57
N PRO A 409 -5.33 -0.08 -8.78
CA PRO A 409 -6.05 -0.40 -10.01
C PRO A 409 -6.46 -1.88 -10.12
N ALA A 410 -6.78 -2.52 -9.00
CA ALA A 410 -7.33 -3.88 -8.94
C ALA A 410 -8.70 -3.96 -9.64
N GLU A 411 -9.04 -5.18 -10.10
CA GLU A 411 -10.40 -5.48 -10.56
C GLU A 411 -11.38 -5.53 -9.39
N ASN A 412 -10.95 -6.14 -8.27
CA ASN A 412 -11.64 -6.13 -6.98
C ASN A 412 -10.65 -5.73 -5.87
N ARG A 413 -10.93 -4.61 -5.16
CA ARG A 413 -10.03 -4.06 -4.13
C ARG A 413 -9.92 -4.99 -2.90
N ALA A 414 -10.98 -5.72 -2.56
CA ALA A 414 -10.97 -6.70 -1.45
C ALA A 414 -10.06 -7.92 -1.70
N LYS A 415 -9.53 -8.09 -2.91
CA LYS A 415 -8.55 -9.13 -3.27
C LYS A 415 -7.12 -8.59 -3.45
N PHE A 416 -6.96 -7.27 -3.37
CA PHE A 416 -5.72 -6.48 -3.40
C PHE A 416 -4.69 -6.69 -4.52
N TRP A 417 -4.74 -7.75 -5.33
CA TRP A 417 -3.78 -8.00 -6.41
C TRP A 417 -4.07 -7.14 -7.66
N TYR A 418 -3.02 -6.59 -8.26
CA TYR A 418 -3.12 -5.74 -9.46
C TYR A 418 -1.82 -5.65 -10.25
N LYS A 419 -1.92 -5.13 -11.48
CA LYS A 419 -0.77 -4.81 -12.32
C LYS A 419 -0.61 -3.30 -12.45
N ALA A 420 0.64 -2.84 -12.46
CA ALA A 420 0.97 -1.43 -12.67
C ALA A 420 2.09 -1.30 -13.71
N ASP A 421 2.00 -0.25 -14.54
CA ASP A 421 2.98 0.08 -15.56
C ASP A 421 3.60 1.43 -15.27
N TYR A 422 4.94 1.49 -15.24
CA TYR A 422 5.68 2.74 -15.10
C TYR A 422 6.82 2.80 -16.11
N GLY A 423 6.52 3.28 -17.31
CA GLY A 423 7.48 3.32 -18.41
C GLY A 423 8.02 1.93 -18.76
N LEU A 424 9.31 1.72 -18.54
CA LEU A 424 10.06 0.49 -18.81
C LEU A 424 9.74 -0.65 -17.82
N PHE A 425 9.07 -0.34 -16.71
CA PHE A 425 8.72 -1.31 -15.68
C PHE A 425 7.28 -1.82 -15.82
N ARG A 426 7.10 -3.13 -15.65
CA ARG A 426 5.83 -3.80 -15.30
C ARG A 426 5.95 -4.34 -13.88
N PHE A 427 4.98 -4.02 -13.04
CA PHE A 427 4.81 -4.59 -11.71
C PHE A 427 3.60 -5.53 -11.69
N CYS A 428 3.80 -6.71 -11.13
CA CYS A 428 2.74 -7.65 -10.76
C CYS A 428 2.70 -7.74 -9.23
N ILE A 429 1.72 -7.08 -8.62
CA ILE A 429 1.53 -7.01 -7.17
C ILE A 429 0.54 -8.11 -6.77
N ALA A 430 1.00 -9.02 -5.93
CA ALA A 430 0.21 -10.05 -5.29
C ALA A 430 -0.20 -9.61 -3.87
N ASP A 431 -1.26 -10.23 -3.38
CA ASP A 431 -1.73 -10.15 -2.00
C ASP A 431 -1.39 -11.48 -1.32
N SER A 432 -0.40 -11.50 -0.42
CA SER A 432 0.00 -12.74 0.26
C SER A 432 -1.06 -13.25 1.23
N GLU A 433 -2.06 -12.44 1.57
CA GLU A 433 -3.07 -12.80 2.56
C GLU A 433 -4.27 -13.52 1.92
N HIS A 434 -4.17 -13.88 0.64
CA HIS A 434 -5.08 -14.75 -0.10
C HIS A 434 -4.31 -15.83 -0.89
N ASP A 435 -4.92 -17.00 -1.12
CA ASP A 435 -4.25 -18.18 -1.68
C ASP A 435 -3.59 -17.92 -3.06
N TRP A 436 -2.26 -17.98 -3.10
CA TRP A 436 -1.43 -17.73 -4.29
C TRP A 436 -1.09 -19.00 -5.10
N ARG A 437 -1.52 -20.20 -4.66
CA ARG A 437 -1.02 -21.48 -5.17
C ARG A 437 -1.65 -21.88 -6.50
N GLU A 438 -1.01 -22.82 -7.21
CA GLU A 438 -1.40 -23.25 -8.55
C GLU A 438 -2.87 -23.68 -8.63
N GLY A 439 -3.63 -23.02 -9.51
CA GLY A 439 -5.08 -23.22 -9.67
C GLY A 439 -5.96 -22.18 -8.97
N SER A 440 -5.43 -21.35 -8.07
CA SER A 440 -6.20 -20.26 -7.43
C SER A 440 -6.60 -19.15 -8.43
N GLU A 441 -7.40 -18.18 -7.99
CA GLU A 441 -7.72 -17.00 -8.80
C GLU A 441 -6.50 -16.06 -8.92
N GLN A 442 -5.80 -15.84 -7.80
CA GLN A 442 -4.56 -15.08 -7.76
C GLN A 442 -3.49 -15.66 -8.68
N TYR A 443 -3.29 -16.97 -8.70
CA TYR A 443 -2.31 -17.61 -9.59
C TYR A 443 -2.57 -17.31 -11.07
N LYS A 444 -3.86 -17.35 -11.48
CA LYS A 444 -4.29 -17.01 -12.84
C LYS A 444 -4.09 -15.52 -13.14
N PHE A 445 -4.36 -14.65 -12.18
CA PHE A 445 -4.04 -13.22 -12.29
C PHE A 445 -2.53 -12.98 -12.46
N ILE A 446 -1.69 -13.61 -11.63
CA ILE A 446 -0.22 -13.48 -11.67
C ILE A 446 0.29 -13.96 -13.03
N GLU A 447 -0.12 -15.14 -13.49
CA GLU A 447 0.23 -15.62 -14.84
C GLU A 447 -0.22 -14.63 -15.92
N HIS A 448 -1.45 -14.12 -15.89
CA HIS A 448 -1.91 -13.13 -16.87
C HIS A 448 -1.12 -11.82 -16.82
N CYS A 449 -0.74 -11.33 -15.63
CA CYS A 449 0.07 -10.13 -15.47
C CYS A 449 1.47 -10.29 -16.07
N LEU A 450 2.11 -11.43 -15.81
CA LEU A 450 3.43 -11.81 -16.30
C LEU A 450 3.45 -12.14 -17.80
N ALA A 451 2.36 -12.70 -18.34
CA ALA A 451 2.23 -13.03 -19.76
C ALA A 451 1.90 -11.83 -20.65
N THR A 452 1.26 -10.79 -20.11
CA THR A 452 0.78 -9.61 -20.89
C THR A 452 1.74 -8.42 -20.87
N VAL A 453 3.04 -8.65 -20.72
CA VAL A 453 4.08 -7.60 -20.85
C VAL A 453 4.85 -7.79 -22.15
N ASP A 454 4.95 -6.73 -22.97
CA ASP A 454 5.89 -6.73 -24.09
C ASP A 454 7.29 -6.42 -23.57
N ARG A 455 8.06 -7.48 -23.30
CA ARG A 455 9.45 -7.38 -22.79
C ARG A 455 10.42 -6.66 -23.74
N LYS A 456 10.03 -6.37 -24.99
CA LYS A 456 10.82 -5.52 -25.90
C LYS A 456 10.78 -4.05 -25.49
N HIS A 457 9.63 -3.60 -24.99
CA HIS A 457 9.37 -2.20 -24.63
C HIS A 457 9.38 -2.01 -23.11
N GLN A 458 8.90 -2.99 -22.34
CA GLN A 458 8.94 -3.03 -20.89
C GLN A 458 9.86 -4.16 -20.40
N PRO A 459 11.19 -3.99 -20.49
CA PRO A 459 12.15 -5.05 -20.22
C PRO A 459 12.23 -5.41 -18.73
N TRP A 460 11.83 -4.52 -17.82
CA TRP A 460 11.95 -4.72 -16.37
C TRP A 460 10.65 -5.27 -15.79
N LEU A 461 10.62 -6.57 -15.53
CA LEU A 461 9.46 -7.30 -15.02
C LEU A 461 9.67 -7.62 -13.53
N ILE A 462 8.88 -6.95 -12.69
CA ILE A 462 8.99 -7.00 -11.24
C ILE A 462 7.77 -7.73 -10.65
N PHE A 463 8.02 -8.67 -9.75
CA PHE A 463 7.00 -9.26 -8.88
C PHE A 463 7.09 -8.64 -7.48
N SER A 464 5.97 -8.51 -6.78
CA SER A 464 5.99 -8.23 -5.35
C SER A 464 4.84 -8.92 -4.63
N ALA A 465 5.09 -9.36 -3.41
CA ALA A 465 4.09 -9.68 -2.39
C ALA A 465 4.49 -8.95 -1.09
N HIS A 466 3.68 -9.07 -0.03
CA HIS A 466 4.11 -8.66 1.31
C HIS A 466 4.95 -9.77 1.94
N ARG A 467 4.35 -10.91 2.35
CA ARG A 467 5.09 -12.03 2.96
C ARG A 467 6.12 -12.65 2.00
N PRO A 468 7.31 -13.07 2.47
CA PRO A 468 8.34 -13.78 1.70
C PRO A 468 7.91 -15.12 1.06
N LEU A 469 7.21 -15.05 -0.07
CA LEU A 469 6.85 -16.22 -0.89
C LEU A 469 8.04 -16.84 -1.66
N GLY A 470 9.27 -16.36 -1.45
CA GLY A 470 10.45 -16.73 -2.25
C GLY A 470 11.59 -17.26 -1.38
N TYR A 471 12.39 -16.34 -0.82
CA TYR A 471 13.56 -16.65 -0.02
C TYR A 471 13.78 -15.60 1.06
N SER A 472 13.95 -16.05 2.31
CA SER A 472 14.46 -15.25 3.43
C SER A 472 15.17 -16.16 4.43
N SER A 473 16.31 -15.73 4.95
CA SER A 473 17.03 -16.35 6.07
C SER A 473 16.67 -15.73 7.41
N ASN A 474 15.43 -15.30 7.58
CA ASN A 474 14.88 -14.85 8.84
C ASN A 474 14.76 -15.98 9.88
N ALA A 475 14.93 -15.65 11.16
CA ALA A 475 15.06 -16.63 12.23
C ALA A 475 13.79 -17.44 12.50
N TRP A 476 12.58 -16.88 12.39
CA TRP A 476 11.35 -17.63 12.69
C TRP A 476 11.09 -18.74 11.66
N TYR A 477 11.14 -18.43 10.36
CA TYR A 477 11.08 -19.46 9.31
C TYR A 477 12.16 -20.54 9.51
N GLY A 478 13.38 -20.15 9.86
CA GLY A 478 14.47 -21.08 10.15
C GLY A 478 14.21 -22.01 11.36
N MET A 479 13.47 -21.56 12.37
CA MET A 479 13.02 -22.40 13.50
C MET A 479 11.89 -23.35 13.11
N GLU A 480 11.05 -22.96 12.15
CA GLU A 480 9.97 -23.77 11.58
C GLU A 480 10.47 -24.77 10.50
N GLY A 481 11.75 -24.69 10.11
CA GLY A 481 12.36 -25.52 9.08
C GLY A 481 12.17 -24.99 7.65
N SER A 482 11.76 -23.73 7.50
CA SER A 482 11.51 -23.04 6.25
C SER A 482 12.54 -21.92 5.98
N PHE A 483 12.45 -21.32 4.79
CA PHE A 483 13.17 -20.11 4.36
C PHE A 483 12.24 -19.19 3.53
N GLU A 484 10.96 -19.20 3.87
CA GLU A 484 9.81 -18.57 3.19
C GLU A 484 8.53 -18.81 4.00
N GLU A 485 7.41 -18.22 3.57
CA GLU A 485 6.09 -18.76 3.89
C GLU A 485 5.91 -20.19 3.35
N PRO A 486 5.35 -21.14 4.14
CA PRO A 486 5.09 -22.49 3.67
C PRO A 486 4.26 -22.54 2.38
N MET A 487 4.75 -23.25 1.36
CA MET A 487 4.19 -23.33 -0.01
C MET A 487 4.35 -22.05 -0.86
N GLY A 488 5.20 -21.11 -0.44
CA GLY A 488 5.49 -19.86 -1.15
C GLY A 488 5.94 -20.09 -2.59
N ARG A 489 7.15 -20.64 -2.76
CA ARG A 489 7.81 -20.67 -4.08
C ARG A 489 7.38 -21.82 -4.99
N GLU A 490 6.87 -22.94 -4.46
CA GLU A 490 6.69 -24.20 -5.23
C GLU A 490 5.75 -24.02 -6.44
N SER A 491 4.69 -23.23 -6.26
CA SER A 491 3.76 -22.88 -7.35
C SER A 491 4.29 -21.73 -8.21
N LEU A 492 4.77 -20.67 -7.57
CA LEU A 492 5.04 -19.38 -8.23
C LEU A 492 6.38 -19.35 -8.98
N GLN A 493 7.41 -20.08 -8.54
CA GLN A 493 8.70 -20.12 -9.25
C GLN A 493 8.57 -20.66 -10.68
N LYS A 494 7.55 -21.50 -10.94
CA LYS A 494 7.20 -21.94 -12.29
C LYS A 494 6.85 -20.74 -13.19
N LEU A 495 6.06 -19.79 -12.69
CA LEU A 495 5.68 -18.58 -13.41
C LEU A 495 6.85 -17.59 -13.50
N TRP A 496 7.56 -17.36 -12.40
CA TRP A 496 8.72 -16.46 -12.36
C TRP A 496 9.79 -16.89 -13.37
N GLN A 497 10.09 -18.19 -13.47
CA GLN A 497 11.04 -18.74 -14.43
C GLN A 497 10.49 -18.76 -15.87
N LYS A 498 9.22 -19.15 -16.07
CA LYS A 498 8.54 -19.19 -17.37
C LYS A 498 8.50 -17.81 -18.06
N TYR A 499 8.20 -16.76 -17.31
CA TYR A 499 8.09 -15.38 -17.82
C TYR A 499 9.33 -14.52 -17.55
N LYS A 500 10.34 -15.09 -16.88
CA LYS A 500 11.62 -14.46 -16.53
C LYS A 500 11.44 -13.16 -15.76
N VAL A 501 10.80 -13.26 -14.58
CA VAL A 501 10.75 -12.17 -13.60
C VAL A 501 12.18 -11.82 -13.20
N ASP A 502 12.49 -10.54 -13.18
CA ASP A 502 13.86 -10.06 -12.97
C ASP A 502 14.19 -9.98 -11.47
N ILE A 503 13.29 -9.34 -10.74
CA ILE A 503 13.39 -9.15 -9.29
C ILE A 503 12.01 -9.42 -8.67
N ALA A 504 12.00 -10.16 -7.56
CA ALA A 504 10.84 -10.39 -6.71
C ALA A 504 11.09 -9.75 -5.33
N PHE A 505 10.20 -8.86 -4.90
CA PHE A 505 10.32 -8.12 -3.64
C PHE A 505 9.30 -8.59 -2.57
N TYR A 506 9.72 -8.50 -1.31
CA TYR A 506 8.94 -8.89 -0.13
C TYR A 506 9.17 -7.93 1.04
N GLY A 507 8.14 -7.70 1.85
CA GLY A 507 8.20 -7.08 3.18
C GLY A 507 8.17 -8.16 4.28
N HIS A 508 7.39 -7.94 5.33
CA HIS A 508 7.03 -8.81 6.48
C HIS A 508 8.19 -9.19 7.41
N VAL A 509 9.36 -9.43 6.85
CA VAL A 509 10.61 -9.67 7.58
C VAL A 509 11.31 -8.31 7.71
N HIS A 510 11.42 -7.81 8.94
CA HIS A 510 11.89 -6.45 9.23
C HIS A 510 13.42 -6.34 9.16
N ASN A 511 13.99 -6.56 7.98
CA ASN A 511 15.40 -6.36 7.65
C ASN A 511 15.57 -6.24 6.13
N TYR A 512 16.82 -6.19 5.66
CA TYR A 512 17.16 -6.29 4.24
C TYR A 512 17.97 -7.55 3.94
N GLU A 513 17.56 -8.30 2.92
CA GLU A 513 18.32 -9.44 2.42
C GLU A 513 18.22 -9.52 0.89
N ARG A 514 19.36 -9.80 0.24
CA ARG A 514 19.42 -10.05 -1.20
C ARG A 514 19.96 -11.43 -1.50
N ILE A 515 19.23 -12.12 -2.38
CA ILE A 515 19.49 -13.49 -2.82
C ILE A 515 20.13 -13.47 -4.22
N CYS A 516 20.93 -14.47 -4.55
CA CYS A 516 21.48 -14.68 -5.90
C CYS A 516 20.35 -14.86 -6.95
N PRO A 517 20.63 -14.72 -8.26
CA PRO A 517 19.74 -15.27 -9.28
C PRO A 517 19.56 -16.77 -9.07
N ILE A 518 18.33 -17.17 -8.76
CA ILE A 518 18.04 -18.48 -8.16
C ILE A 518 16.85 -19.17 -8.85
N TYR A 519 16.90 -20.50 -8.88
CA TYR A 519 15.78 -21.36 -9.25
C TYR A 519 15.93 -22.71 -8.53
N GLN A 520 14.84 -23.29 -8.04
CA GLN A 520 14.85 -24.58 -7.29
C GLN A 520 15.94 -24.65 -6.20
N ASN A 521 16.08 -23.55 -5.44
CA ASN A 521 17.03 -23.35 -4.34
C ASN A 521 18.53 -23.38 -4.73
N GLN A 522 18.85 -23.29 -6.02
CA GLN A 522 20.22 -23.27 -6.56
C GLN A 522 20.52 -21.92 -7.24
N CYS A 523 21.67 -21.30 -6.93
CA CYS A 523 22.12 -20.13 -7.66
C CYS A 523 22.46 -20.51 -9.11
N VAL A 524 21.75 -19.94 -10.08
CA VAL A 524 21.91 -20.19 -11.52
C VAL A 524 22.79 -19.13 -12.20
N ASN A 525 23.34 -18.20 -11.41
CA ASN A 525 24.38 -17.26 -11.79
C ASN A 525 25.33 -17.06 -10.59
N SER A 526 26.65 -16.97 -10.85
CA SER A 526 27.69 -16.78 -9.83
C SER A 526 28.01 -15.32 -9.53
N GLU A 527 27.55 -14.38 -10.38
CA GLU A 527 27.80 -12.96 -10.19
C GLU A 527 27.10 -12.41 -8.94
N LYS A 528 27.64 -11.31 -8.40
CA LYS A 528 27.14 -10.69 -7.15
C LYS A 528 26.65 -9.26 -7.28
N HIS A 529 27.13 -8.52 -8.28
CA HIS A 529 26.86 -7.09 -8.45
C HIS A 529 26.68 -6.64 -9.92
N GLU A 530 27.26 -7.33 -10.90
CA GLU A 530 27.22 -6.94 -12.32
C GLU A 530 26.65 -8.08 -13.17
N TYR A 531 25.33 -8.23 -13.19
CA TYR A 531 24.67 -9.25 -13.99
C TYR A 531 24.62 -8.84 -15.45
N SER A 532 25.21 -9.65 -16.33
CA SER A 532 25.23 -9.38 -17.78
C SER A 532 24.51 -10.46 -18.59
N GLY A 533 23.81 -10.05 -19.64
CA GLY A 533 23.09 -10.96 -20.54
C GLY A 533 21.94 -11.71 -19.86
N THR A 534 21.92 -13.03 -20.00
CA THR A 534 20.83 -13.87 -19.49
C THR A 534 21.03 -14.18 -18.00
N VAL A 535 20.14 -13.67 -17.15
CA VAL A 535 20.26 -13.76 -15.68
C VAL A 535 19.96 -15.17 -15.13
N ASN A 536 19.39 -16.06 -15.96
CA ASN A 536 19.06 -17.48 -15.75
C ASN A 536 17.99 -17.80 -14.67
N GLY A 537 17.78 -16.93 -13.70
CA GLY A 537 16.73 -17.04 -12.67
C GLY A 537 16.40 -15.69 -12.06
N THR A 538 15.38 -15.64 -11.21
CA THR A 538 14.91 -14.41 -10.57
C THR A 538 15.83 -14.02 -9.41
N ILE A 539 16.07 -12.72 -9.20
CA ILE A 539 16.70 -12.20 -7.99
C ILE A 539 15.60 -11.98 -6.95
N HIS A 540 15.77 -12.49 -5.73
CA HIS A 540 14.82 -12.25 -4.64
C HIS A 540 15.41 -11.25 -3.65
N VAL A 541 14.56 -10.34 -3.14
CA VAL A 541 14.95 -9.28 -2.20
C VAL A 541 13.90 -9.12 -1.11
N VAL A 542 14.31 -9.29 0.15
CA VAL A 542 13.55 -8.84 1.32
C VAL A 542 13.92 -7.38 1.58
N VAL A 543 12.90 -6.54 1.75
CA VAL A 543 13.03 -5.09 1.94
C VAL A 543 11.98 -4.58 2.95
N GLY A 544 11.70 -5.38 3.98
CA GLY A 544 10.82 -5.03 5.09
C GLY A 544 11.48 -4.19 6.19
N GLY A 545 12.70 -3.69 5.97
CA GLY A 545 13.35 -2.73 6.85
C GLY A 545 12.69 -1.33 6.88
N GLY A 546 11.43 -1.16 6.50
CA GLY A 546 10.82 0.16 6.34
C GLY A 546 10.70 0.94 7.66
N GLY A 547 10.43 0.29 8.78
CA GLY A 547 10.33 0.99 10.07
C GLY A 547 10.02 0.12 11.28
N SER A 548 9.32 -0.99 11.09
CA SER A 548 8.94 -1.95 12.14
C SER A 548 10.13 -2.65 12.80
N HIS A 549 9.93 -3.07 14.05
CA HIS A 549 10.94 -3.69 14.92
C HIS A 549 11.79 -4.80 14.25
N LEU A 550 13.10 -4.56 14.17
CA LEU A 550 14.01 -5.36 13.34
C LEU A 550 14.09 -6.85 13.69
N SER A 551 13.91 -7.71 12.67
CA SER A 551 13.91 -9.18 12.78
C SER A 551 15.32 -9.79 12.66
N ASP A 552 15.60 -10.85 13.42
CA ASP A 552 16.88 -11.55 13.44
C ASP A 552 17.03 -12.56 12.28
N PHE A 553 18.26 -12.77 11.82
CA PHE A 553 18.59 -13.78 10.82
C PHE A 553 18.99 -15.14 11.42
N THR A 554 18.92 -16.21 10.63
CA THR A 554 19.52 -17.52 10.95
C THR A 554 21.03 -17.38 11.16
N SER A 555 21.52 -18.08 12.19
CA SER A 555 22.92 -18.10 12.60
C SER A 555 23.86 -18.61 11.51
N ALA A 556 23.43 -19.62 10.74
CA ALA A 556 24.05 -20.03 9.49
C ALA A 556 23.36 -19.31 8.31
N PRO A 557 24.07 -18.48 7.52
CA PRO A 557 23.54 -17.94 6.27
C PRO A 557 23.42 -19.05 5.19
N PRO A 558 22.28 -19.16 4.49
CA PRO A 558 22.16 -20.02 3.32
C PRO A 558 23.12 -19.61 2.19
N VAL A 559 23.56 -20.58 1.39
CA VAL A 559 24.54 -20.36 0.29
C VAL A 559 24.07 -19.36 -0.78
N TRP A 560 22.77 -19.11 -0.87
CA TRP A 560 22.16 -18.18 -1.81
C TRP A 560 22.01 -16.75 -1.27
N SER A 561 22.22 -16.53 0.03
CA SER A 561 22.17 -15.22 0.67
C SER A 561 23.44 -14.42 0.33
N LEU A 562 23.33 -13.41 -0.53
CA LEU A 562 24.48 -12.62 -0.99
C LEU A 562 24.79 -11.46 -0.05
N TYR A 563 23.76 -10.85 0.53
CA TYR A 563 23.88 -9.70 1.43
C TYR A 563 22.73 -9.72 2.45
N ARG A 564 23.03 -9.38 3.71
CA ARG A 564 22.06 -9.27 4.82
C ARG A 564 22.39 -8.05 5.66
N ASP A 565 21.38 -7.26 6.02
CA ASP A 565 21.53 -6.09 6.88
C ASP A 565 20.33 -5.95 7.83
N ARG A 566 20.62 -5.84 9.12
CA ARG A 566 19.63 -5.80 10.21
C ARG A 566 19.47 -4.36 10.70
N ASP A 567 18.92 -3.52 9.84
CA ASP A 567 18.76 -2.07 10.03
C ASP A 567 17.59 -1.56 9.17
N TYR A 568 17.21 -0.30 9.34
CA TYR A 568 16.13 0.32 8.59
C TYR A 568 16.62 0.83 7.23
N GLY A 569 15.85 0.59 6.17
CA GLY A 569 16.19 0.99 4.82
C GLY A 569 15.14 0.61 3.76
N PHE A 570 15.40 1.06 2.54
CA PHE A 570 14.51 0.91 1.39
C PHE A 570 15.29 0.64 0.10
N GLY A 571 14.64 -0.01 -0.87
CA GLY A 571 15.15 -0.24 -2.21
C GLY A 571 14.87 0.93 -3.15
N LYS A 572 15.81 1.20 -4.06
CA LYS A 572 15.68 2.16 -5.15
C LYS A 572 16.09 1.53 -6.48
N LEU A 573 15.14 1.35 -7.38
CA LEU A 573 15.40 0.91 -8.76
C LEU A 573 15.62 2.12 -9.65
N ILE A 574 16.61 2.05 -10.54
CA ILE A 574 16.96 3.11 -11.50
C ILE A 574 17.14 2.48 -12.88
N ALA A 575 16.10 2.53 -13.71
CA ALA A 575 16.21 2.16 -15.12
C ALA A 575 16.75 3.37 -15.89
N PHE A 576 17.96 3.25 -16.44
CA PHE A 576 18.58 4.30 -17.25
C PHE A 576 18.08 4.25 -18.70
N ASN A 577 17.80 3.05 -19.19
CA ASN A 577 17.31 2.75 -20.54
C ASN A 577 16.77 1.31 -20.57
N HIS A 578 16.43 0.82 -21.77
CA HIS A 578 15.92 -0.55 -21.97
C HIS A 578 16.89 -1.68 -21.59
N SER A 579 18.21 -1.46 -21.67
CA SER A 579 19.22 -2.51 -21.47
C SER A 579 19.95 -2.42 -20.12
N TYR A 580 19.82 -1.32 -19.37
CA TYR A 580 20.55 -1.10 -18.11
C TYR A 580 19.66 -0.65 -16.94
N LEU A 581 19.63 -1.49 -15.90
CA LEU A 581 18.97 -1.28 -14.60
C LEU A 581 20.01 -1.30 -13.48
N LEU A 582 19.88 -0.39 -12.51
CA LEU A 582 20.57 -0.40 -11.22
C LEU A 582 19.54 -0.60 -10.10
N PHE A 583 19.90 -1.39 -9.10
CA PHE A 583 19.24 -1.45 -7.80
C PHE A 583 20.20 -0.95 -6.72
N GLU A 584 19.72 -0.05 -5.86
CA GLU A 584 20.40 0.43 -4.66
C GLU A 584 19.56 0.08 -3.43
N TYR A 585 20.16 -0.56 -2.41
CA TYR A 585 19.60 -0.60 -1.06
C TYR A 585 20.17 0.57 -0.26
N LYS A 586 19.30 1.38 0.33
CA LYS A 586 19.64 2.60 1.06
C LYS A 586 19.16 2.53 2.51
N LYS A 587 20.03 2.81 3.48
CA LYS A 587 19.63 2.90 4.90
C LYS A 587 18.84 4.18 5.17
N SER A 588 17.81 4.08 5.99
CA SER A 588 16.96 5.21 6.40
C SER A 588 17.66 6.15 7.38
N SER A 589 18.69 5.67 8.10
CA SER A 589 19.46 6.49 9.05
C SER A 589 20.28 7.60 8.39
N ASP A 590 20.74 7.44 7.15
CA ASP A 590 21.55 8.46 6.47
C ASP A 590 21.26 8.70 4.98
N GLY A 591 20.47 7.83 4.33
CA GLY A 591 20.13 7.91 2.91
C GLY A 591 21.27 7.52 1.95
N LYS A 592 22.36 6.88 2.41
CA LYS A 592 23.43 6.34 1.55
C LYS A 592 23.12 4.92 1.08
N VAL A 593 23.79 4.49 0.01
CA VAL A 593 23.73 3.12 -0.54
C VAL A 593 24.65 2.20 0.26
N TYR A 594 24.15 1.04 0.67
CA TYR A 594 24.90 0.02 1.44
C TYR A 594 25.08 -1.30 0.69
N ASP A 595 24.16 -1.65 -0.21
CA ASP A 595 24.28 -2.74 -1.17
C ASP A 595 23.72 -2.29 -2.52
N SER A 596 24.22 -2.88 -3.60
CA SER A 596 23.73 -2.58 -4.95
C SER A 596 24.07 -3.69 -5.94
N PHE A 597 23.32 -3.73 -7.04
CA PHE A 597 23.62 -4.55 -8.21
C PHE A 597 23.06 -3.92 -9.48
N THR A 598 23.57 -4.35 -10.63
CA THR A 598 23.14 -3.89 -11.95
C THR A 598 22.76 -5.07 -12.83
N ILE A 599 21.84 -4.85 -13.76
CA ILE A 599 21.47 -5.79 -14.83
C ILE A 599 21.72 -5.09 -16.17
N SER A 600 22.61 -5.65 -16.98
CA SER A 600 23.06 -5.13 -18.28
C SER A 600 22.85 -6.18 -19.38
N ARG A 601 21.76 -6.06 -20.15
CA ARG A 601 21.34 -7.10 -21.12
C ARG A 601 20.45 -6.52 -22.22
N ASP A 602 20.35 -7.19 -23.36
CA ASP A 602 19.46 -6.78 -24.44
C ASP A 602 18.19 -7.64 -24.49
N TYR A 603 17.20 -7.23 -25.30
CA TYR A 603 15.96 -7.99 -25.52
C TYR A 603 16.22 -9.45 -25.98
N ARG A 604 17.31 -9.72 -26.71
CA ARG A 604 17.72 -11.08 -27.11
C ARG A 604 17.96 -12.00 -25.90
N ASP A 605 18.48 -11.44 -24.80
CA ASP A 605 18.81 -12.17 -23.57
C ASP A 605 17.54 -12.44 -22.75
N VAL A 606 16.56 -11.55 -22.84
CA VAL A 606 15.21 -11.79 -22.31
C VAL A 606 14.48 -12.86 -23.13
N LEU A 607 14.78 -13.03 -24.43
CA LEU A 607 14.27 -14.16 -25.23
C LEU A 607 15.04 -15.47 -25.00
N ALA A 608 16.35 -15.43 -24.78
CA ALA A 608 17.23 -16.60 -24.67
C ALA A 608 16.77 -17.67 -23.67
N CYS A 609 16.93 -18.94 -24.02
CA CYS A 609 16.33 -20.06 -23.27
C CYS A 609 17.04 -20.31 -21.94
N VAL A 610 16.25 -20.44 -20.87
CA VAL A 610 16.67 -20.81 -19.52
C VAL A 610 15.98 -22.10 -19.10
N HIS A 611 16.47 -22.80 -18.07
CA HIS A 611 15.82 -23.99 -17.53
C HIS A 611 14.34 -23.70 -17.21
N ASP A 612 13.43 -24.57 -17.64
CA ASP A 612 11.96 -24.42 -17.59
C ASP A 612 11.34 -23.14 -18.23
N GLY A 613 12.15 -22.22 -18.75
CA GLY A 613 11.71 -20.98 -19.40
C GLY A 613 11.34 -21.10 -20.89
N PHE A 614 11.22 -22.32 -21.42
CA PHE A 614 11.10 -22.59 -22.86
C PHE A 614 9.76 -22.17 -23.50
N ALA A 615 8.67 -22.13 -22.71
CA ALA A 615 7.31 -22.13 -23.26
C ALA A 615 6.75 -20.75 -23.66
N ALA A 616 7.16 -19.66 -23.00
CA ALA A 616 6.45 -18.37 -23.11
C ALA A 616 6.87 -17.48 -24.28
N LEU A 617 8.10 -17.64 -24.81
CA LEU A 617 8.74 -16.65 -25.68
C LEU A 617 9.22 -17.21 -27.04
N GLY A 618 8.71 -18.37 -27.47
CA GLY A 618 9.02 -18.94 -28.79
C GLY A 618 10.49 -19.33 -28.94
N CYS A 619 11.00 -20.13 -28.00
CA CYS A 619 12.43 -20.32 -27.78
C CYS A 619 13.15 -21.09 -28.91
N ALA A 620 13.73 -20.35 -29.87
CA ALA A 620 14.59 -20.90 -30.92
C ALA A 620 16.04 -21.06 -30.39
N PRO A 621 16.70 -22.22 -30.61
CA PRO A 621 18.09 -22.40 -30.22
C PRO A 621 19.02 -21.49 -31.05
N LEU A 622 20.04 -20.89 -30.42
CA LEU A 622 20.92 -19.90 -31.06
C LEU A 622 21.62 -20.39 -32.34
N SER A 623 21.76 -21.71 -32.53
CA SER A 623 22.29 -22.33 -33.75
C SER A 623 21.44 -22.05 -35.01
N SER A 624 20.17 -21.68 -34.85
CA SER A 624 19.23 -21.47 -35.96
C SER A 624 19.29 -20.08 -36.63
N LEU A 625 19.93 -19.09 -36.00
CA LEU A 625 19.93 -17.68 -36.46
C LEU A 625 21.22 -17.24 -37.19
N LEU A 626 22.11 -18.17 -37.52
CA LEU A 626 23.41 -17.88 -38.16
C LEU A 626 23.51 -18.32 -39.64
N GLN A 627 22.40 -18.58 -40.33
CA GLN A 627 22.39 -19.00 -41.75
C GLN A 627 21.62 -18.07 -42.71
N THR A 628 22.01 -16.80 -42.78
CA THR A 628 21.74 -15.95 -43.96
C THR A 628 22.95 -15.09 -44.32
N ASN A 629 23.36 -15.14 -45.60
CA ASN A 629 24.30 -14.28 -46.35
C ASN A 629 25.72 -14.82 -46.63
N SER A 630 25.81 -15.66 -47.67
CA SER A 630 26.93 -15.67 -48.64
C SER A 630 26.48 -16.28 -49.97
N PRO A 631 26.95 -15.77 -51.14
CA PRO A 631 26.46 -16.19 -52.45
C PRO A 631 27.12 -17.48 -52.98
N PRO A 632 26.48 -18.21 -53.92
CA PRO A 632 27.01 -19.46 -54.46
C PRO A 632 28.12 -19.23 -55.49
N SER A 633 29.28 -19.88 -55.28
CA SER A 633 30.32 -20.06 -56.29
C SER A 633 30.54 -21.56 -56.55
N ARG A 634 31.01 -21.92 -57.75
CA ARG A 634 31.03 -23.30 -58.26
C ARG A 634 32.39 -23.98 -58.11
N THR A 635 32.34 -25.31 -57.91
CA THR A 635 33.29 -26.34 -58.39
C THR A 635 34.79 -26.23 -58.07
N ALA A 636 35.29 -27.22 -57.32
CA ALA A 636 36.49 -28.00 -57.69
C ALA A 636 36.48 -29.37 -56.98
N TYR A 637 37.18 -30.35 -57.56
CA TYR A 637 37.44 -31.70 -57.02
C TYR A 637 38.95 -31.83 -56.72
N SER A 638 39.34 -32.48 -55.63
CA SER A 638 40.65 -33.17 -55.49
C SER A 638 40.76 -33.96 -54.18
N ASP A 639 41.27 -35.20 -54.26
CA ASP A 639 41.49 -36.10 -53.11
C ASP A 639 42.75 -35.79 -52.29
N GLY A 640 42.82 -36.30 -51.05
CA GLY A 640 44.02 -36.26 -50.19
C GLY A 640 43.87 -37.17 -48.95
N TRP A 641 44.94 -37.89 -48.55
CA TRP A 641 44.88 -39.01 -47.59
C TRP A 641 45.72 -38.82 -46.31
N GLY A 642 45.22 -39.37 -45.19
CA GLY A 642 46.00 -39.70 -43.96
C GLY A 642 46.03 -38.64 -42.85
N TYR A 643 46.29 -38.97 -41.57
CA TYR A 643 46.48 -40.31 -40.97
C TYR A 643 46.19 -40.32 -39.42
N LEU A 644 45.12 -41.01 -39.03
CA LEU A 644 45.07 -42.06 -37.98
C LEU A 644 45.57 -41.81 -36.52
N GLN A 645 44.64 -41.64 -35.58
CA GLN A 645 44.70 -42.10 -34.16
C GLN A 645 43.29 -42.02 -33.53
N ARG A 646 42.91 -42.81 -32.52
CA ARG A 646 42.60 -44.26 -32.44
C ARG A 646 41.89 -44.50 -31.08
N TYR A 647 40.63 -44.97 -31.08
CA TYR A 647 39.90 -45.57 -29.93
C TYR A 647 39.70 -44.66 -28.68
N SER A 648 38.77 -44.91 -27.75
CA SER A 648 37.72 -45.96 -27.58
C SER A 648 36.59 -45.37 -26.70
N ASP A 649 35.32 -45.80 -26.74
CA ASP A 649 34.61 -46.68 -27.68
C ASP A 649 33.08 -46.45 -27.58
N ALA A 650 32.25 -47.22 -28.30
CA ALA A 650 30.78 -47.14 -28.22
C ALA A 650 30.12 -48.50 -27.95
N GLN A 651 29.17 -48.56 -27.01
CA GLN A 651 28.31 -49.74 -26.80
C GLN A 651 26.83 -49.46 -26.99
N VAL A 652 26.23 -50.34 -27.79
CA VAL A 652 24.81 -50.45 -28.11
C VAL A 652 24.01 -50.86 -26.87
N SER A 653 22.74 -50.41 -26.78
CA SER A 653 21.72 -51.07 -25.96
C SER A 653 20.54 -51.49 -26.84
N VAL A 654 20.27 -52.80 -26.90
CA VAL A 654 19.17 -53.41 -27.67
C VAL A 654 17.97 -53.65 -26.76
N CYS A 655 16.76 -53.36 -27.24
CA CYS A 655 15.53 -53.72 -26.55
C CYS A 655 15.37 -55.23 -26.40
N TRP A 656 15.03 -55.69 -25.20
CA TRP A 656 14.45 -57.02 -24.96
C TRP A 656 13.09 -56.90 -24.29
N ILE A 657 12.14 -57.72 -24.74
CA ILE A 657 10.82 -57.91 -24.16
C ILE A 657 10.68 -59.41 -23.88
N GLU A 658 10.35 -59.79 -22.66
CA GLU A 658 9.89 -61.14 -22.33
C GLU A 658 8.49 -61.13 -21.69
N ARG A 659 7.82 -62.29 -21.67
CA ARG A 659 6.37 -62.43 -21.40
C ARG A 659 6.09 -63.42 -20.27
N GLY A 660 5.16 -63.07 -19.38
CA GLY A 660 4.68 -63.96 -18.30
C GLY A 660 3.22 -63.72 -17.88
N ARG A 661 2.28 -64.18 -18.72
CA ARG A 661 1.01 -64.91 -18.43
C ARG A 661 0.36 -64.72 -17.03
N LEU A 662 -0.87 -64.16 -16.97
CA LEU A 662 -2.20 -64.85 -16.82
C LEU A 662 -2.43 -65.49 -15.43
N TRP A 663 -3.60 -65.38 -14.78
CA TRP A 663 -5.01 -65.55 -15.22
C TRP A 663 -5.96 -64.49 -14.56
N ASP A 664 -6.92 -63.86 -15.26
CA ASP A 664 -8.37 -64.25 -15.46
C ASP A 664 -9.28 -63.83 -14.25
N LYS A 665 -10.45 -63.16 -14.32
CA LYS A 665 -11.52 -62.89 -15.33
C LYS A 665 -12.02 -61.41 -15.23
N THR A 666 -12.32 -60.63 -16.29
CA THR A 666 -13.54 -60.57 -17.19
C THR A 666 -14.90 -60.45 -16.46
N TYR A 667 -15.92 -59.68 -16.89
CA TYR A 667 -16.23 -58.80 -18.06
C TYR A 667 -17.00 -57.53 -17.55
N LEU A 668 -17.48 -56.53 -18.31
CA LEU A 668 -17.95 -56.42 -19.72
C LEU A 668 -17.81 -54.97 -20.24
N SER A 669 -17.91 -54.77 -21.56
CA SER A 669 -17.68 -53.48 -22.26
C SER A 669 -18.94 -52.88 -22.90
N LEU A 670 -18.89 -51.60 -23.26
CA LEU A 670 -19.44 -51.08 -24.52
C LEU A 670 -18.86 -49.69 -24.84
N ALA A 671 -18.74 -49.37 -26.13
CA ALA A 671 -18.26 -48.09 -26.65
C ALA A 671 -19.10 -47.70 -27.87
N VAL A 672 -19.31 -46.40 -28.07
CA VAL A 672 -20.00 -45.83 -29.23
C VAL A 672 -19.30 -44.51 -29.61
N TYR A 673 -19.01 -44.32 -30.90
CA TYR A 673 -18.60 -43.04 -31.48
C TYR A 673 -19.85 -42.23 -31.85
N ASP A 674 -19.78 -40.90 -31.91
CA ASP A 674 -20.04 -40.23 -33.21
C ASP A 674 -19.64 -38.75 -33.31
N VAL A 675 -19.60 -38.29 -34.57
CA VAL A 675 -19.22 -36.97 -35.11
C VAL A 675 -20.37 -35.95 -35.00
N PHE A 676 -20.09 -34.63 -34.94
CA PHE A 676 -20.77 -33.54 -35.70
C PHE A 676 -20.00 -32.21 -35.53
N ILE A 677 -19.31 -31.71 -36.56
CA ILE A 677 -19.70 -30.64 -37.54
C ILE A 677 -19.86 -29.23 -36.95
N VAL A 678 -19.17 -28.26 -37.58
CA VAL A 678 -19.21 -26.81 -37.33
C VAL A 678 -19.97 -26.11 -38.47
N PRO A 679 -20.80 -25.09 -38.18
CA PRO A 679 -21.20 -24.08 -39.14
C PRO A 679 -20.51 -22.72 -38.89
N GLU A 680 -20.00 -22.10 -39.95
CA GLU A 680 -19.76 -20.65 -40.00
C GLU A 680 -21.09 -19.88 -40.18
N TRP A 681 -21.07 -18.55 -40.18
CA TRP A 681 -21.72 -17.62 -41.13
C TRP A 681 -21.83 -16.20 -40.53
N ASP A 682 -21.75 -15.17 -41.39
CA ASP A 682 -21.71 -13.74 -41.04
C ASP A 682 -21.99 -12.90 -42.32
N PRO A 683 -22.44 -11.62 -42.28
CA PRO A 683 -23.21 -10.85 -41.30
C PRO A 683 -24.69 -10.78 -41.83
N PRO A 684 -25.38 -9.65 -42.15
CA PRO A 684 -25.48 -8.31 -41.56
C PRO A 684 -26.93 -7.82 -41.25
N GLY A 685 -27.07 -6.71 -40.52
CA GLY A 685 -28.35 -5.99 -40.34
C GLY A 685 -28.22 -4.73 -39.45
N PHE A 686 -29.09 -3.74 -39.62
CA PHE A 686 -29.00 -2.41 -38.96
C PHE A 686 -30.29 -2.03 -38.20
N ILE A 687 -30.18 -0.98 -37.36
CA ILE A 687 -31.24 -0.12 -36.76
C ILE A 687 -31.74 -0.44 -35.33
N SER A 688 -31.28 0.44 -34.42
CA SER A 688 -31.91 1.05 -33.22
C SER A 688 -33.37 0.75 -32.83
N LEU A 689 -33.61 0.67 -31.51
CA LEU A 689 -34.78 1.26 -30.84
C LEU A 689 -34.39 1.81 -29.44
N GLN A 690 -35.16 2.78 -28.92
CA GLN A 690 -35.06 3.32 -27.55
C GLN A 690 -36.22 2.81 -26.65
N PRO A 691 -36.09 2.87 -25.31
CA PRO A 691 -37.03 2.23 -24.39
C PRO A 691 -38.29 3.08 -24.10
N VAL A 692 -39.42 2.41 -23.88
CA VAL A 692 -40.65 2.98 -23.29
C VAL A 692 -41.20 1.98 -22.26
N SER A 693 -41.79 2.49 -21.18
CA SER A 693 -42.33 1.72 -20.05
C SER A 693 -43.72 1.10 -20.33
N PRO A 694 -44.06 -0.02 -19.67
CA PRO A 694 -45.44 -0.50 -19.57
C PRO A 694 -46.12 -0.01 -18.27
N ALA A 695 -47.41 0.31 -18.33
CA ALA A 695 -48.22 0.59 -17.15
C ALA A 695 -49.68 0.14 -17.32
N ARG A 696 -50.14 -0.70 -16.36
CA ARG A 696 -51.54 -1.07 -16.02
C ARG A 696 -52.43 -1.79 -17.06
N GLN A 697 -53.02 -2.91 -16.60
CA GLN A 697 -54.45 -3.28 -16.65
C GLN A 697 -54.61 -4.68 -15.96
N GLU A 698 -55.72 -5.13 -15.32
CA GLU A 698 -56.96 -4.49 -14.82
C GLU A 698 -57.74 -5.48 -13.90
N CYS A 699 -58.68 -5.00 -13.04
CA CYS A 699 -59.82 -5.71 -12.38
C CYS A 699 -59.58 -7.03 -11.57
N GLN A 700 -60.41 -7.51 -10.63
CA GLN A 700 -61.64 -7.13 -9.88
C GLN A 700 -61.52 -7.76 -8.45
N ALA A 701 -62.27 -7.48 -7.38
CA ALA A 701 -63.72 -7.65 -7.14
C ALA A 701 -64.19 -7.02 -5.79
N GLU A 702 -65.39 -7.38 -5.28
CA GLU A 702 -66.17 -6.67 -4.23
C GLU A 702 -65.98 -7.13 -2.76
N GLY A 703 -66.39 -6.30 -1.77
CA GLY A 703 -66.57 -6.72 -0.36
C GLY A 703 -66.99 -5.60 0.63
N ARG A 704 -68.02 -5.80 1.48
CA ARG A 704 -68.65 -4.79 2.37
C ARG A 704 -68.12 -4.78 3.82
N GLY A 705 -68.19 -3.63 4.53
CA GLY A 705 -68.13 -3.52 6.01
C GLY A 705 -67.24 -2.36 6.52
N VAL A 706 -67.73 -1.15 6.84
CA VAL A 706 -68.52 -0.66 8.01
C VAL A 706 -67.67 -0.33 9.26
N THR A 707 -67.79 0.94 9.74
CA THR A 707 -67.24 1.58 10.97
C THR A 707 -65.70 1.63 11.14
N GLY A 708 -65.06 2.74 11.56
CA GLY A 708 -65.51 4.14 11.78
C GLY A 708 -64.64 4.92 12.80
N VAL A 709 -64.76 6.26 12.85
CA VAL A 709 -64.28 7.19 13.94
C VAL A 709 -62.74 7.39 14.02
N LEU A 710 -62.12 8.59 14.17
CA LEU A 710 -62.57 10.00 14.31
C LEU A 710 -61.47 11.02 13.85
N GLY A 711 -61.88 12.16 13.28
CA GLY A 711 -61.18 13.48 13.36
C GLY A 711 -59.95 13.73 12.47
N SER A 712 -59.68 14.95 11.96
CA SER A 712 -60.42 16.23 11.98
C SER A 712 -60.00 17.09 10.75
N ALA A 713 -60.78 18.13 10.38
CA ALA A 713 -60.58 18.89 9.13
C ALA A 713 -60.83 20.41 9.25
N LEU A 714 -60.20 21.21 8.36
CA LEU A 714 -60.61 22.53 7.84
C LEU A 714 -59.67 22.89 6.65
N VAL A 715 -59.98 23.40 5.44
CA VAL A 715 -61.18 23.89 4.70
C VAL A 715 -61.20 25.41 4.42
N LEU A 716 -60.61 25.80 3.26
CA LEU A 716 -60.85 27.02 2.42
C LEU A 716 -60.50 28.41 3.01
N GLY A 717 -60.18 29.46 2.23
CA GLY A 717 -60.00 29.59 0.77
C GLY A 717 -60.01 31.07 0.29
N SER A 718 -60.10 31.29 -1.04
CA SER A 718 -60.34 32.58 -1.78
C SER A 718 -59.17 33.57 -2.02
N ALA A 719 -59.33 34.42 -3.04
CA ALA A 719 -58.45 35.49 -3.56
C ALA A 719 -59.33 36.67 -4.09
N PRO A 720 -58.82 37.84 -4.56
CA PRO A 720 -58.34 37.96 -5.96
C PRO A 720 -57.32 39.09 -6.34
N ARG A 721 -56.66 38.92 -7.51
CA ARG A 721 -56.33 39.87 -8.64
C ARG A 721 -56.03 41.37 -8.41
N GLU A 722 -55.21 42.11 -9.20
CA GLU A 722 -54.55 41.95 -10.54
C GLU A 722 -53.02 42.27 -10.43
N GLY A 723 -52.15 42.39 -11.47
CA GLY A 723 -52.21 42.39 -12.95
C GLY A 723 -50.77 42.26 -13.54
N VAL A 724 -50.42 42.06 -14.84
CA VAL A 724 -51.04 42.09 -16.20
C VAL A 724 -50.57 43.30 -17.05
N PRO A 725 -49.96 43.11 -18.25
CA PRO A 725 -49.16 41.97 -18.78
C PRO A 725 -47.94 42.42 -19.66
N GLY A 726 -47.34 41.55 -20.48
CA GLY A 726 -46.57 42.00 -21.68
C GLY A 726 -45.60 41.05 -22.40
N VAL A 727 -46.06 40.02 -23.15
CA VAL A 727 -45.27 39.29 -24.18
C VAL A 727 -46.19 38.75 -25.29
N LEU A 728 -45.63 38.48 -26.49
CA LEU A 728 -46.25 37.90 -27.72
C LEU A 728 -47.17 38.85 -28.51
N GLY A 729 -47.20 38.85 -29.86
CA GLY A 729 -46.40 38.17 -30.89
C GLY A 729 -46.39 39.03 -32.18
N LEU A 730 -46.04 38.59 -33.39
CA LEU A 730 -45.67 37.28 -33.99
C LEU A 730 -44.40 37.54 -34.89
N ALA A 731 -43.98 36.84 -35.96
CA ALA A 731 -44.45 35.69 -36.76
C ALA A 731 -43.22 35.01 -37.46
N GLY A 732 -43.41 34.13 -38.45
CA GLY A 732 -42.31 33.56 -39.26
C GLY A 732 -42.74 32.87 -40.56
N VAL A 733 -41.78 32.57 -41.46
CA VAL A 733 -42.00 31.81 -42.72
C VAL A 733 -40.85 30.83 -42.99
N SER A 734 -41.18 29.65 -43.53
CA SER A 734 -40.29 28.55 -43.96
C SER A 734 -39.30 28.96 -45.08
N HIS A 735 -38.17 28.29 -45.38
CA HIS A 735 -38.07 26.92 -45.92
C HIS A 735 -36.59 26.55 -46.28
N ARG A 736 -36.18 25.27 -46.15
CA ARG A 736 -35.07 24.51 -46.85
C ARG A 736 -33.63 25.11 -46.93
N GLY A 737 -32.52 24.37 -46.83
CA GLY A 737 -32.28 22.95 -46.49
C GLY A 737 -30.95 22.39 -47.09
N ARG A 738 -30.54 21.18 -46.63
CA ARG A 738 -29.48 20.26 -47.13
C ARG A 738 -27.98 20.52 -46.87
N VAL A 739 -27.36 19.48 -46.27
CA VAL A 739 -26.14 18.72 -46.68
C VAL A 739 -24.86 19.47 -47.07
N TYR A 740 -23.75 19.04 -46.44
CA TYR A 740 -22.46 18.90 -47.14
C TYR A 740 -21.88 17.49 -46.95
N LEU A 741 -21.38 16.92 -48.06
CA LEU A 741 -20.48 15.76 -48.09
C LEU A 741 -19.02 16.25 -48.01
N GLY A 742 -18.10 15.39 -47.57
CA GLY A 742 -16.67 15.68 -47.57
C GLY A 742 -16.01 15.46 -48.93
N SER A 743 -14.81 16.03 -49.13
CA SER A 743 -13.94 15.79 -50.29
C SER A 743 -12.47 16.00 -49.93
N SER A 744 -11.57 15.25 -50.58
CA SER A 744 -10.12 15.28 -50.34
C SER A 744 -9.32 15.87 -51.52
N ALA A 745 -8.25 16.60 -51.21
CA ALA A 745 -7.11 16.95 -52.09
C ALA A 745 -5.99 17.56 -51.20
N ARG A 746 -4.75 17.09 -51.17
CA ARG A 746 -3.65 17.13 -52.19
C ARG A 746 -3.02 18.52 -52.43
N GLN A 747 -1.94 18.78 -51.69
CA GLN A 747 -0.55 18.86 -52.17
C GLN A 747 -0.24 19.55 -53.53
N GLU A 748 0.46 20.69 -53.48
CA GLU A 748 1.63 21.13 -54.31
C GLU A 748 2.21 22.42 -53.65
N CYS A 749 3.52 22.58 -53.44
CA CYS A 749 4.57 23.11 -54.34
C CYS A 749 4.33 24.56 -54.80
N ARG A 750 5.30 25.51 -54.78
CA ARG A 750 6.79 25.43 -54.73
C ARG A 750 7.44 26.62 -53.98
N ALA A 751 8.77 26.54 -53.83
CA ALA A 751 9.67 27.53 -53.21
C ALA A 751 9.87 28.84 -53.99
N ASP A 752 10.36 29.92 -53.34
CA ASP A 752 11.78 30.36 -53.49
C ASP A 752 12.17 31.61 -52.65
N GLY A 753 13.46 31.69 -52.26
CA GLY A 753 14.23 32.94 -52.09
C GLY A 753 14.19 33.73 -50.75
N GLY A 754 15.36 34.30 -50.37
CA GLY A 754 15.45 35.49 -49.49
C GLY A 754 16.35 35.38 -48.25
N CYS A 755 17.51 36.06 -48.24
CA CYS A 755 18.49 36.02 -47.14
C CYS A 755 18.62 37.35 -46.35
N THR A 756 18.37 37.26 -45.03
CA THR A 756 19.21 37.79 -43.90
C THR A 756 19.52 39.29 -43.65
N TRP A 757 19.76 39.56 -42.34
CA TRP A 757 20.62 40.60 -41.70
C TRP A 757 20.19 42.08 -41.50
N GLY A 758 19.90 42.42 -40.22
CA GLY A 758 20.38 43.66 -39.54
C GLY A 758 19.60 44.98 -39.70
N ARG A 759 19.89 46.08 -38.95
CA ARG A 759 20.53 46.24 -37.61
C ARG A 759 20.44 47.71 -37.09
N VAL A 760 19.66 48.03 -36.02
CA VAL A 760 19.97 49.06 -34.96
C VAL A 760 20.04 50.57 -35.43
N PRO A 761 20.13 51.67 -34.61
CA PRO A 761 19.72 52.03 -33.23
C PRO A 761 18.77 53.27 -33.06
N GLY A 762 18.14 53.45 -31.88
CA GLY A 762 18.55 54.52 -30.92
C GLY A 762 17.71 55.78 -30.59
N VAL A 763 17.65 56.10 -29.26
CA VAL A 763 17.69 57.47 -28.63
C VAL A 763 16.39 58.32 -28.75
N LEU A 764 15.82 59.10 -27.80
CA LEU A 764 16.00 59.58 -26.37
C LEU A 764 14.55 59.63 -25.73
N GLY A 765 14.21 60.12 -24.51
CA GLY A 765 14.99 60.66 -23.37
C GLY A 765 14.23 61.60 -22.39
N SER A 766 14.63 61.61 -21.11
CA SER A 766 14.32 62.58 -20.01
C SER A 766 12.89 62.63 -19.43
N THR A 767 12.64 62.88 -18.13
CA THR A 767 13.49 63.22 -16.93
C THR A 767 13.34 62.13 -15.83
N GLY A 768 13.59 62.24 -14.51
CA GLY A 768 14.01 63.31 -13.56
C GLY A 768 14.17 62.75 -12.12
N VAL A 769 14.78 63.48 -11.16
CA VAL A 769 15.12 62.98 -9.78
C VAL A 769 15.18 64.11 -8.72
N PRO A 770 14.97 63.85 -7.40
CA PRO A 770 16.10 63.78 -6.44
C PRO A 770 15.90 62.82 -5.21
N SER A 771 16.84 61.92 -4.86
CA SER A 771 17.90 62.02 -3.79
C SER A 771 17.40 61.99 -2.32
N ARG A 772 18.04 61.38 -1.28
CA ARG A 772 19.44 60.96 -0.96
C ARG A 772 19.41 59.74 0.03
N GLY A 773 20.47 58.97 0.32
CA GLY A 773 21.80 58.81 -0.31
C GLY A 773 22.85 58.08 0.58
N ARG A 774 24.02 57.76 -0.03
CA ARG A 774 25.41 57.71 0.55
C ARG A 774 25.81 56.54 1.48
N VAL A 775 27.06 56.00 1.48
CA VAL A 775 28.31 56.31 0.73
C VAL A 775 29.26 55.08 0.56
N TYR A 776 30.18 55.17 -0.43
CA TYR A 776 31.15 54.22 -1.00
C TYR A 776 32.25 53.57 -0.12
N LEU A 777 32.83 52.47 -0.61
CA LEU A 777 34.21 52.28 -1.19
C LEU A 777 34.23 50.89 -1.92
N GLY A 778 35.04 50.51 -2.93
CA GLY A 778 36.44 50.80 -3.33
C GLY A 778 37.30 49.54 -3.05
N SER A 779 38.10 48.92 -3.95
CA SER A 779 38.54 49.22 -5.33
C SER A 779 39.01 47.94 -6.09
N SER A 780 39.68 48.06 -7.25
CA SER A 780 39.93 46.99 -8.25
C SER A 780 41.30 46.28 -8.21
N ALA A 781 41.37 45.05 -8.75
CA ALA A 781 42.62 44.46 -9.30
C ALA A 781 42.35 43.45 -10.46
N ARG A 782 43.39 43.14 -11.26
CA ARG A 782 43.45 42.13 -12.34
C ARG A 782 44.68 41.22 -12.13
N GLN A 783 44.80 40.16 -12.93
CA GLN A 783 45.82 39.08 -12.97
C GLN A 783 45.42 37.83 -12.14
N GLY A 784 45.91 36.62 -12.44
CA GLY A 784 46.84 36.20 -13.48
C GLY A 784 46.89 34.66 -13.65
N TYR A 785 47.59 34.16 -14.65
CA TYR A 785 47.66 32.73 -14.98
C TYR A 785 48.61 31.90 -14.08
N ARG A 786 48.39 30.57 -14.17
CA ARG A 786 49.35 29.45 -14.09
C ARG A 786 49.48 28.67 -12.77
N ALA A 787 50.02 27.46 -12.96
CA ALA A 787 50.18 26.39 -11.98
C ALA A 787 51.59 25.79 -12.11
N GLU A 788 52.07 25.21 -11.01
CA GLU A 788 53.15 24.23 -10.86
C GLU A 788 53.01 23.67 -9.42
N GLY A 789 53.50 22.50 -9.03
CA GLY A 789 54.36 21.55 -9.73
C GLY A 789 55.61 21.24 -8.88
N GLY A 790 55.62 20.14 -8.12
CA GLY A 790 56.76 19.82 -7.25
C GLY A 790 56.74 18.44 -6.58
N CYS A 791 57.77 17.64 -6.85
CA CYS A 791 58.22 16.51 -6.03
C CYS A 791 59.36 17.03 -5.09
N ILE A 792 60.13 16.29 -4.28
CA ILE A 792 60.52 14.87 -4.16
C ILE A 792 60.89 14.61 -2.67
N TRP A 793 60.88 13.35 -2.19
CA TRP A 793 61.91 12.69 -1.32
C TRP A 793 61.33 11.65 -0.33
N GLY A 794 62.10 10.59 -0.05
CA GLY A 794 61.78 9.57 0.96
C GLY A 794 62.81 8.43 1.03
N HIS A 795 62.85 7.70 2.15
CA HIS A 795 63.62 6.48 2.43
C HIS A 795 62.73 5.58 3.33
N ARG A 796 62.57 4.25 3.11
CA ARG A 796 63.50 3.12 3.36
C ARG A 796 64.00 3.05 4.82
N LEU A 797 64.03 1.90 5.52
CA LEU A 797 63.52 0.52 5.29
C LEU A 797 63.66 -0.29 6.62
N GLY A 798 62.90 -1.38 6.85
CA GLY A 798 63.10 -2.28 8.00
C GLY A 798 62.23 -3.55 7.98
N ARG A 799 62.71 -4.68 8.54
CA ARG A 799 62.01 -5.99 8.60
C ARG A 799 62.30 -6.75 9.92
N GLY A 800 61.33 -7.57 10.36
CA GLY A 800 61.41 -8.57 11.43
C GLY A 800 60.00 -8.84 12.00
N VAL A 801 59.32 -10.00 11.95
CA VAL A 801 59.62 -11.46 11.86
C VAL A 801 59.78 -12.17 13.22
N SER A 802 58.79 -13.01 13.56
CA SER A 802 58.77 -14.04 14.63
C SER A 802 58.80 -13.57 16.10
N SER A 803 58.28 -14.28 17.11
CA SER A 803 57.18 -15.27 17.24
C SER A 803 57.06 -15.77 18.71
N ARG A 804 55.95 -16.47 19.03
CA ARG A 804 55.76 -17.50 20.10
C ARG A 804 55.29 -17.12 21.51
N ASP A 805 54.29 -17.92 21.92
CA ASP A 805 54.03 -18.61 23.20
C ASP A 805 53.89 -17.81 24.52
N GLY A 806 52.77 -18.01 25.26
CA GLY A 806 52.51 -17.28 26.52
C GLY A 806 51.20 -17.57 27.29
N VAL A 807 50.78 -18.84 27.39
CA VAL A 807 49.90 -19.48 28.42
C VAL A 807 48.88 -18.63 29.25
N SER A 808 47.64 -19.12 29.31
CA SER A 808 46.53 -18.65 30.18
C SER A 808 46.84 -18.62 31.69
N TRP A 809 46.08 -17.85 32.49
CA TRP A 809 45.36 -18.39 33.66
C TRP A 809 44.22 -17.46 34.15
N VAL A 810 43.36 -18.03 34.98
CA VAL A 810 42.08 -17.50 35.49
C VAL A 810 42.27 -16.72 36.80
N PRO A 811 41.39 -15.76 37.12
CA PRO A 811 40.76 -15.81 38.46
C PRO A 811 39.24 -15.70 38.40
N ARG A 812 38.56 -16.71 38.97
CA ARG A 812 37.30 -16.51 39.70
C ARG A 812 37.66 -16.31 41.17
N LEU A 813 36.93 -15.47 41.86
CA LEU A 813 36.53 -15.70 43.25
C LEU A 813 35.10 -15.18 43.40
N ASP A 814 34.31 -15.89 44.19
CA ASP A 814 32.89 -15.61 44.43
C ASP A 814 32.69 -14.68 45.65
N GLU A 815 31.47 -14.61 46.17
CA GLU A 815 30.94 -13.71 47.23
C GLU A 815 30.54 -12.29 46.76
N GLY A 816 29.30 -11.81 46.91
CA GLY A 816 28.05 -12.52 47.26
C GLY A 816 27.10 -11.74 48.18
N ALA A 817 26.26 -10.84 47.63
CA ALA A 817 25.12 -10.27 48.35
C ALA A 817 24.01 -9.74 47.41
N GLU A 818 22.80 -10.30 47.59
CA GLU A 818 21.47 -9.68 47.60
C GLU A 818 21.00 -8.53 46.64
N LEU A 819 19.79 -8.76 46.12
CA LEU A 819 18.65 -7.82 45.91
C LEU A 819 18.60 -6.82 44.72
N ARG A 820 17.76 -7.22 43.74
CA ARG A 820 16.69 -6.46 43.02
C ARG A 820 17.01 -5.22 42.15
N GLU A 821 16.26 -5.16 41.06
CA GLU A 821 15.59 -3.98 40.43
C GLU A 821 16.31 -2.60 40.53
N ARG A 822 16.66 -1.92 39.42
CA ARG A 822 16.14 -1.97 38.04
C ARG A 822 17.25 -1.73 37.02
#